data_AF-A0A4Y8WNB7-F1
#
_entry.id   AF-A0A4Y8WNB7-F1
#
_cell.length_a   1.000
_cell.length_b   1.000
_cell.length_c   1.000
_cell.angle_alpha   90.00
_cell.angle_beta   90.00
_cell.angle_gamma   90.00
#
_symmetry.space_group_name_H-M   'P 1'
#
loop_
_entity.id
_entity.type
_entity.pdbx_description
1 polymer ?
#
loop_
_entity_poly.entity_id
_entity_poly.type
_entity_poly.pdbx_seq_one_letter_code
_entity_poly.pdbx_strand_id
1 'polypeptide(L)'
;MVALLVAACSSKGEQKEVLFPSDVVRSAEKALQEKVDYLGIPAPVFGDNLSDNELAAMKWIYAYSYAPDIIDQTPEFHLENIRIALKAREELPWGKEVPLEQWRAFVLPLRINNEILDNFRVAYYEELRDLVKDMTMEQAVLELNHWTHQHITYAPSDGRTSSPLATLRNALGRCGEQSTFFAAVLRTVGIPARQVYTPRWAHTDDNHAWVEAWVDGTWHYMGASEPAPVLDNAWFDAPVMRAMLLHTRAFGPYSGEEEWLGEDKCMTELNVSENYIPTAPAMVKVMGKDGKPAEGVKVTFRIYNYSDLYPAVTRTTNRLGEASVKLGYGDIVVVASRNPEEMAMGLLSNKEGGGTIELTLDTWENIPAEQHLRITPPVERIPDKGITEEMEAANNARMTENNAIRNAYTETFPTEESAKALADELKLSGDARNKLITLYPNTRGYHKEITDFLRAAANHDKATEAVLLLASLMEKDLHDVDIQVLNDALERNLSPEQWKDADLICPRVMLEHLYPVEDQLSAAVKELADTIQWEQRSIAERAKAIATTVEGFKIDELYNPNRIVMSPASVWTYKMGDTRSLTVLVVRLLRTAGISAKYDTANGVIVYKDEQGKTQILPFLQKNEKEVVSADCALRLSYKSEGYLKTPKYETNFSVGYVDNDGQLTTYGFDWQTPYNEVSGASLLYDKNYIITGTRLADGTVLLGFRKQTCGEISPLIFDRDEMAVSVIGNLNAEALYYDLATQAEKSIISTTGRGYYVLVIGRAHHEPTDHILRDMQALVNKEGKLPLPTIVLANAPTPELQALLPQATWGKDTQGIEQTIMTGNELGSRIDKPLVVIADTFNRVVFMSQGYTIGIGERLAQVVAEI
;
A
#
# COMPACT_ATOMS: atom_id res chain seq x y z
N MET A 1 -38.03 67.95 -33.61
CA MET A 1 -38.66 66.62 -33.81
C MET A 1 -37.59 65.72 -34.41
N VAL A 2 -36.76 65.09 -33.57
CA VAL A 2 -36.90 63.70 -33.07
C VAL A 2 -37.04 62.71 -34.22
N ALA A 3 -35.94 62.02 -34.54
CA ALA A 3 -35.93 60.73 -35.21
C ALA A 3 -34.94 59.83 -34.46
N LEU A 4 -35.46 58.77 -33.86
CA LEU A 4 -34.75 57.76 -33.07
C LEU A 4 -33.71 57.03 -33.96
N LEU A 5 -32.47 56.96 -33.50
CA LEU A 5 -31.54 55.88 -33.86
C LEU A 5 -31.69 54.77 -32.82
N VAL A 6 -32.18 53.61 -33.25
CA VAL A 6 -32.13 52.38 -32.46
C VAL A 6 -30.73 51.79 -32.62
N ALA A 7 -29.94 51.81 -31.55
CA ALA A 7 -28.71 51.06 -31.46
C ALA A 7 -29.04 49.59 -31.12
N ALA A 8 -28.72 48.67 -32.03
CA ALA A 8 -28.74 47.25 -31.76
C ALA A 8 -27.49 46.88 -30.95
N CYS A 9 -27.68 46.52 -29.67
CA CYS A 9 -26.65 45.87 -28.88
C CYS A 9 -26.45 44.45 -29.42
N SER A 10 -25.32 44.19 -30.07
CA SER A 10 -24.82 42.84 -30.29
C SER A 10 -24.36 42.27 -28.95
N SER A 11 -25.05 41.23 -28.47
CA SER A 11 -24.60 40.36 -27.39
C SER A 11 -23.18 39.87 -27.68
N LYS A 12 -22.22 40.18 -26.79
CA LYS A 12 -20.95 39.45 -26.73
C LYS A 12 -21.29 37.99 -26.41
N GLY A 13 -21.21 37.12 -27.42
CA GLY A 13 -21.18 35.68 -27.16
C GLY A 13 -19.92 35.38 -26.36
N GLU A 14 -20.06 34.72 -25.20
CA GLU A 14 -18.92 34.17 -24.47
C GLU A 14 -18.17 33.21 -25.40
N GLN A 15 -16.91 33.51 -25.70
CA GLN A 15 -16.02 32.53 -26.31
C GLN A 15 -15.85 31.40 -25.29
N LYS A 16 -16.28 30.18 -25.66
CA LYS A 16 -16.02 28.98 -24.86
C LYS A 16 -14.51 28.81 -24.68
N GLU A 17 -14.08 28.58 -23.44
CA GLU A 17 -12.69 28.33 -23.08
C GLU A 17 -12.17 27.07 -23.81
N VAL A 18 -10.99 27.15 -24.42
CA VAL A 18 -10.35 26.01 -25.09
C VAL A 18 -9.43 25.32 -24.08
N LEU A 19 -9.88 24.19 -23.54
CA LEU A 19 -9.15 23.45 -22.48
C LEU A 19 -8.03 22.55 -23.04
N PHE A 20 -8.15 22.20 -24.32
CA PHE A 20 -7.20 21.36 -25.04
C PHE A 20 -6.72 22.10 -26.31
N PRO A 21 -5.49 22.64 -26.30
CA PRO A 21 -4.86 23.17 -27.50
C PRO A 21 -4.80 22.14 -28.64
N SER A 22 -4.77 22.62 -29.88
CA SER A 22 -4.87 21.74 -31.07
C SER A 22 -3.75 20.69 -31.19
N ASP A 23 -2.57 20.99 -30.66
CA ASP A 23 -1.42 20.10 -30.57
C ASP A 23 -1.64 19.01 -29.52
N VAL A 24 -2.23 19.35 -28.36
CA VAL A 24 -2.62 18.38 -27.32
C VAL A 24 -3.68 17.42 -27.86
N VAL A 25 -4.71 17.93 -28.55
CA VAL A 25 -5.75 17.09 -29.16
C VAL A 25 -5.14 16.13 -30.19
N ARG A 26 -4.30 16.63 -31.10
CA ARG A 26 -3.64 15.80 -32.12
C ARG A 26 -2.73 14.74 -31.52
N SER A 27 -2.01 15.08 -30.45
CA SER A 27 -1.16 14.14 -29.72
C SER A 27 -1.98 13.02 -29.08
N ALA A 28 -3.08 13.38 -28.41
CA ALA A 28 -3.99 12.42 -27.79
C ALA A 28 -4.65 11.51 -28.85
N GLU A 29 -5.10 12.05 -29.98
CA GLU A 29 -5.67 11.26 -31.08
C GLU A 29 -4.67 10.24 -31.63
N LYS A 30 -3.42 10.66 -31.83
CA LYS A 30 -2.35 9.77 -32.29
C LYS A 30 -2.07 8.68 -31.26
N ALA A 31 -1.90 9.05 -29.99
CA ALA A 31 -1.62 8.10 -28.90
C ALA A 31 -2.78 7.11 -28.72
N LEU A 32 -4.03 7.56 -28.84
CA LEU A 32 -5.21 6.70 -28.81
C LEU A 32 -5.21 5.71 -29.98
N GLN A 33 -4.95 6.18 -31.21
CA GLN A 33 -4.88 5.30 -32.36
C GLN A 33 -3.78 4.23 -32.19
N GLU A 34 -2.58 4.63 -31.75
CA GLU A 34 -1.48 3.71 -31.45
C GLU A 34 -1.85 2.69 -30.36
N LYS A 35 -2.58 3.11 -29.33
CA LYS A 35 -3.08 2.23 -28.27
C LYS A 35 -4.08 1.23 -28.80
N VAL A 36 -5.11 1.67 -29.54
CA VAL A 36 -6.14 0.81 -30.11
C VAL A 36 -5.53 -0.22 -31.06
N ASP A 37 -4.64 0.21 -31.95
CA ASP A 37 -3.94 -0.66 -32.90
C ASP A 37 -3.05 -1.68 -32.19
N TYR A 38 -2.34 -1.24 -31.15
CA TYR A 38 -1.54 -2.13 -30.33
C TYR A 38 -2.43 -3.14 -29.61
N LEU A 39 -3.45 -2.71 -28.87
CA LEU A 39 -4.30 -3.60 -28.07
C LEU A 39 -5.15 -4.54 -28.94
N GLY A 40 -5.37 -4.20 -30.22
CA GLY A 40 -6.19 -4.99 -31.13
C GLY A 40 -7.69 -4.92 -30.79
N ILE A 41 -8.12 -3.83 -30.14
CA ILE A 41 -9.51 -3.59 -29.74
C ILE A 41 -10.23 -2.69 -30.75
N PRO A 42 -11.57 -2.66 -30.78
CA PRO A 42 -12.31 -1.69 -31.58
C PRO A 42 -12.00 -0.25 -31.14
N ALA A 43 -11.98 0.68 -32.10
CA ALA A 43 -11.89 2.10 -31.80
C ALA A 43 -13.11 2.52 -30.95
N PRO A 44 -12.91 3.30 -29.87
CA PRO A 44 -14.00 3.70 -28.99
C PRO A 44 -14.97 4.64 -29.71
N VAL A 45 -16.26 4.50 -29.42
CA VAL A 45 -17.33 5.36 -29.95
C VAL A 45 -17.86 6.19 -28.80
N PHE A 46 -17.69 7.51 -28.87
CA PHE A 46 -18.07 8.44 -27.78
C PHE A 46 -19.48 9.04 -27.94
N GLY A 47 -20.15 8.79 -29.06
CA GLY A 47 -21.46 9.38 -29.41
C GLY A 47 -21.35 10.73 -30.13
N ASP A 48 -22.48 11.21 -30.66
CA ASP A 48 -22.53 12.35 -31.60
C ASP A 48 -22.81 13.72 -30.94
N ASN A 49 -23.15 13.75 -29.65
CA ASN A 49 -23.61 14.95 -28.93
C ASN A 49 -22.62 15.42 -27.85
N LEU A 50 -21.35 15.59 -28.20
CA LEU A 50 -20.30 16.09 -27.30
C LEU A 50 -19.87 17.50 -27.73
N SER A 51 -19.61 18.36 -26.74
CA SER A 51 -18.88 19.61 -26.97
C SER A 51 -17.42 19.33 -27.31
N ASP A 52 -16.73 20.32 -27.90
CA ASP A 52 -15.31 20.20 -28.27
C ASP A 52 -14.42 19.83 -27.06
N ASN A 53 -14.71 20.39 -25.88
CA ASN A 53 -13.98 20.08 -24.65
C ASN A 53 -14.28 18.67 -24.13
N GLU A 54 -15.54 18.21 -24.19
CA GLU A 54 -15.89 16.83 -23.81
C GLU A 54 -15.22 15.83 -24.75
N LEU A 55 -15.27 16.07 -26.07
CA LEU A 55 -14.63 15.19 -27.05
C LEU A 55 -13.10 15.15 -26.87
N ALA A 56 -12.47 16.30 -26.65
CA ALA A 56 -11.05 16.38 -26.39
C ALA A 56 -10.64 15.68 -25.08
N ALA A 57 -11.43 15.84 -24.02
CA ALA A 57 -11.20 15.16 -22.74
C ALA A 57 -11.39 13.64 -22.86
N MET A 58 -12.41 13.17 -23.57
CA MET A 58 -12.61 11.74 -23.85
C MET A 58 -11.42 11.14 -24.60
N LYS A 59 -10.95 11.81 -25.66
CA LYS A 59 -9.76 11.38 -26.41
C LYS A 59 -8.51 11.35 -25.53
N TRP A 60 -8.32 12.36 -24.68
CA TRP A 60 -7.20 12.42 -23.76
C TRP A 60 -7.23 11.28 -22.73
N ILE A 61 -8.39 11.03 -22.10
CA ILE A 61 -8.53 9.96 -21.10
C ILE A 61 -8.29 8.60 -21.73
N TYR A 62 -8.91 8.32 -22.88
CA TYR A 62 -8.68 7.05 -23.57
C TYR A 62 -7.23 6.89 -24.06
N ALA A 63 -6.55 7.97 -24.43
CA ALA A 63 -5.15 7.95 -24.84
C ALA A 63 -4.19 7.61 -23.69
N TYR A 64 -4.47 8.00 -22.44
CA TYR A 64 -3.50 7.94 -21.34
C TYR A 64 -3.95 7.14 -20.10
N SER A 65 -5.18 6.64 -20.05
CA SER A 65 -5.59 5.66 -19.03
C SER A 65 -5.02 4.26 -19.28
N TYR A 66 -4.92 3.43 -18.24
CA TYR A 66 -4.50 2.04 -18.43
C TYR A 66 -5.52 1.24 -19.24
N ALA A 67 -5.06 0.18 -19.90
CA ALA A 67 -5.92 -0.69 -20.69
C ALA A 67 -7.18 -1.19 -19.94
N PRO A 68 -7.12 -1.63 -18.67
CA PRO A 68 -8.32 -2.03 -17.93
C PRO A 68 -9.33 -0.89 -17.78
N ASP A 69 -8.89 0.34 -17.56
CA ASP A 69 -9.77 1.49 -17.31
C ASP A 69 -10.59 1.90 -18.54
N ILE A 70 -10.17 1.52 -19.75
CA ILE A 70 -10.89 1.85 -21.00
C ILE A 70 -11.61 0.63 -21.59
N ILE A 71 -11.26 -0.57 -21.16
CA ILE A 71 -11.86 -1.84 -21.62
C ILE A 71 -12.97 -2.28 -20.67
N ASP A 72 -12.74 -2.21 -19.35
CA ASP A 72 -13.67 -2.69 -18.33
C ASP A 72 -14.67 -1.61 -17.87
N GLN A 73 -14.55 -0.38 -18.40
CA GLN A 73 -15.47 0.74 -18.15
C GLN A 73 -16.08 1.26 -19.45
N THR A 74 -17.29 1.82 -19.36
CA THR A 74 -18.02 2.34 -20.52
C THR A 74 -17.59 3.77 -20.87
N PRO A 75 -17.71 4.19 -22.16
CA PRO A 75 -17.56 5.59 -22.54
C PRO A 75 -18.46 6.54 -21.75
N GLU A 76 -19.68 6.11 -21.40
CA GLU A 76 -20.63 6.87 -20.62
C GLU A 76 -20.13 7.16 -19.20
N PHE A 77 -19.52 6.16 -18.54
CA PHE A 77 -18.89 6.32 -17.21
C PHE A 77 -17.84 7.43 -17.22
N HIS A 78 -16.94 7.42 -18.21
CA HIS A 78 -15.91 8.46 -18.35
C HIS A 78 -16.52 9.83 -18.65
N LEU A 79 -17.50 9.89 -19.54
CA LEU A 79 -18.14 11.14 -19.94
C LEU A 79 -18.87 11.81 -18.77
N GLU A 80 -19.57 11.05 -17.92
CA GLU A 80 -20.23 11.56 -16.72
C GLU A 80 -19.22 12.20 -15.75
N ASN A 81 -18.11 11.52 -15.50
CA ASN A 81 -17.04 12.03 -14.64
C ASN A 81 -16.30 13.25 -15.22
N ILE A 82 -16.13 13.30 -16.56
CA ILE A 82 -15.56 14.45 -17.27
C ILE A 82 -16.47 15.67 -17.13
N ARG A 83 -17.78 15.50 -17.29
CA ARG A 83 -18.76 16.59 -17.15
C ARG A 83 -18.70 17.23 -15.77
N ILE A 84 -18.51 16.44 -14.71
CA ILE A 84 -18.33 16.97 -13.37
C ILE A 84 -17.02 17.76 -13.23
N ALA A 85 -15.90 17.27 -13.78
CA ALA A 85 -14.64 18.01 -13.76
C ALA A 85 -14.73 19.35 -14.53
N LEU A 86 -15.46 19.38 -15.64
CA LEU A 86 -15.76 20.61 -16.39
C LEU A 86 -16.67 21.55 -15.59
N LYS A 87 -17.71 21.02 -14.96
CA LYS A 87 -18.64 21.77 -14.10
C LYS A 87 -17.92 22.39 -12.91
N ALA A 88 -17.06 21.64 -12.22
CA ALA A 88 -16.23 22.13 -11.12
C ALA A 88 -15.35 23.31 -11.57
N ARG A 89 -14.73 23.21 -12.75
CA ARG A 89 -13.91 24.28 -13.33
C ARG A 89 -14.73 25.55 -13.64
N GLU A 90 -15.99 25.40 -14.00
CA GLU A 90 -16.89 26.53 -14.31
C GLU A 90 -17.44 27.20 -13.05
N GLU A 91 -17.87 26.40 -12.07
CA GLU A 91 -18.64 26.88 -10.90
C GLU A 91 -17.77 27.37 -9.74
N LEU A 92 -16.56 26.82 -9.55
CA LEU A 92 -15.75 27.09 -8.36
C LEU A 92 -14.75 28.23 -8.57
N PRO A 93 -14.46 29.03 -7.52
CA PRO A 93 -13.70 30.28 -7.64
C PRO A 93 -12.28 30.09 -8.19
N TRP A 94 -11.65 28.95 -7.93
CA TRP A 94 -10.32 28.63 -8.44
C TRP A 94 -10.30 27.97 -9.82
N GLY A 95 -11.44 27.58 -10.38
CA GLY A 95 -11.48 26.76 -11.58
C GLY A 95 -10.67 27.35 -12.75
N LYS A 96 -10.68 28.68 -12.91
CA LYS A 96 -9.91 29.40 -13.94
C LYS A 96 -8.43 29.66 -13.58
N GLU A 97 -8.09 29.66 -12.30
CA GLU A 97 -6.72 29.86 -11.79
C GLU A 97 -5.85 28.62 -12.01
N VAL A 98 -6.46 27.43 -11.97
CA VAL A 98 -5.75 26.15 -12.17
C VAL A 98 -5.19 26.05 -13.60
N PRO A 99 -3.87 25.91 -13.77
CA PRO A 99 -3.25 25.72 -15.08
C PRO A 99 -3.77 24.46 -15.77
N LEU A 100 -4.00 24.56 -17.09
CA LEU A 100 -4.60 23.47 -17.85
C LEU A 100 -3.77 22.17 -17.84
N GLU A 101 -2.44 22.26 -17.72
CA GLU A 101 -1.58 21.08 -17.58
C GLU A 101 -1.82 20.37 -16.25
N GLN A 102 -1.87 21.12 -15.14
CA GLN A 102 -2.19 20.58 -13.81
C GLN A 102 -3.60 20.00 -13.77
N TRP A 103 -4.57 20.67 -14.39
CA TRP A 103 -5.94 20.17 -14.49
C TRP A 103 -6.02 18.85 -15.26
N ARG A 104 -5.34 18.74 -16.42
CA ARG A 104 -5.34 17.49 -17.21
C ARG A 104 -4.63 16.33 -16.52
N ALA A 105 -3.53 16.58 -15.81
CA ALA A 105 -2.73 15.54 -15.16
C ALA A 105 -3.25 15.13 -13.77
N PHE A 106 -3.86 16.06 -13.02
CA PHE A 106 -4.16 15.87 -11.59
C PHE A 106 -5.59 16.25 -11.18
N VAL A 107 -6.49 16.57 -12.11
CA VAL A 107 -7.94 16.73 -11.84
C VAL A 107 -8.75 15.77 -12.71
N LEU A 108 -8.53 15.83 -14.03
CA LEU A 108 -9.29 15.05 -15.00
C LEU A 108 -9.25 13.53 -14.74
N PRO A 109 -8.08 12.90 -14.49
CA PRO A 109 -7.97 11.45 -14.29
C PRO A 109 -8.64 11.03 -12.97
N LEU A 110 -9.38 9.92 -13.04
CA LEU A 110 -10.00 9.30 -11.86
C LEU A 110 -9.00 8.43 -11.09
N ARG A 111 -8.14 7.70 -11.81
CA ARG A 111 -7.16 6.81 -11.20
C ARG A 111 -6.15 7.60 -10.37
N ILE A 112 -5.84 7.05 -9.21
CA ILE A 112 -4.87 7.59 -8.25
C ILE A 112 -3.86 6.49 -7.86
N ASN A 113 -4.33 5.29 -7.55
CA ASN A 113 -3.53 4.13 -7.13
C ASN A 113 -3.97 2.87 -7.93
N ASN A 114 -4.05 1.71 -7.26
CA ASN A 114 -4.47 0.42 -7.81
C ASN A 114 -5.95 0.08 -7.56
N GLU A 115 -6.77 1.08 -7.20
CA GLU A 115 -8.21 0.93 -6.98
C GLU A 115 -8.97 0.60 -8.27
N ILE A 116 -10.19 0.06 -8.11
CA ILE A 116 -11.19 0.07 -9.18
C ILE A 116 -11.79 1.47 -9.28
N LEU A 117 -12.04 1.94 -10.50
CA LEU A 117 -12.68 3.24 -10.71
C LEU A 117 -14.16 3.17 -10.34
N ASP A 118 -14.65 4.20 -9.65
CA ASP A 118 -16.06 4.34 -9.28
C ASP A 118 -16.60 5.76 -9.55
N ASN A 119 -17.89 5.95 -9.28
CA ASN A 119 -18.60 7.20 -9.55
C ASN A 119 -18.62 8.18 -8.36
N PHE A 120 -17.63 8.14 -7.47
CA PHE A 120 -17.56 9.05 -6.32
C PHE A 120 -17.72 10.52 -6.71
N ARG A 121 -16.99 10.96 -7.75
CA ARG A 121 -17.03 12.34 -8.25
C ARG A 121 -18.45 12.74 -8.66
N VAL A 122 -19.17 11.87 -9.34
CA VAL A 122 -20.57 12.11 -9.75
C VAL A 122 -21.50 12.15 -8.54
N ALA A 123 -21.32 11.23 -7.59
CA ALA A 123 -22.18 11.09 -6.42
C ALA A 123 -22.04 12.25 -5.42
N TYR A 124 -20.82 12.78 -5.22
CA TYR A 124 -20.52 13.73 -4.14
C TYR A 124 -20.24 15.17 -4.58
N TYR A 125 -20.24 15.47 -5.88
CA TYR A 125 -19.91 16.83 -6.34
C TYR A 125 -20.78 17.93 -5.73
N GLU A 126 -22.10 17.75 -5.70
CA GLU A 126 -23.02 18.79 -5.22
C GLU A 126 -22.77 19.12 -3.74
N GLU A 127 -22.60 18.08 -2.90
CA GLU A 127 -22.30 18.22 -1.47
C GLU A 127 -20.95 18.91 -1.25
N LEU A 128 -19.90 18.42 -1.90
CA LEU A 128 -18.55 18.97 -1.73
C LEU A 128 -18.45 20.39 -2.27
N ARG A 129 -19.07 20.69 -3.42
CA ARG A 129 -19.15 22.07 -3.95
C ARG A 129 -19.84 22.99 -2.97
N ASP A 130 -21.01 22.60 -2.45
CA ASP A 130 -21.76 23.45 -1.52
C ASP A 130 -21.05 23.70 -0.20
N LEU A 131 -20.16 22.78 0.21
CA LEU A 131 -19.27 22.97 1.35
C LEU A 131 -18.23 24.07 1.12
N VAL A 132 -17.65 24.19 -0.09
CA VAL A 132 -16.43 24.99 -0.32
C VAL A 132 -16.55 26.16 -1.30
N LYS A 133 -17.66 26.33 -2.01
CA LYS A 133 -17.81 27.34 -3.08
C LYS A 133 -17.54 28.79 -2.68
N ASP A 134 -17.66 29.11 -1.39
CA ASP A 134 -17.45 30.45 -0.85
C ASP A 134 -16.09 30.60 -0.12
N MET A 135 -15.19 29.62 -0.25
CA MET A 135 -13.87 29.56 0.40
C MET A 135 -12.72 29.90 -0.55
N THR A 136 -11.57 30.30 0.00
CA THR A 136 -10.30 30.26 -0.75
C THR A 136 -9.89 28.82 -1.03
N MET A 137 -8.96 28.61 -1.98
CA MET A 137 -8.49 27.25 -2.27
C MET A 137 -7.81 26.59 -1.06
N GLU A 138 -6.97 27.33 -0.32
CA GLU A 138 -6.37 26.86 0.94
C GLU A 138 -7.45 26.43 1.97
N GLN A 139 -8.44 27.29 2.21
CA GLN A 139 -9.54 27.00 3.13
C GLN A 139 -10.33 25.77 2.69
N ALA A 140 -10.59 25.63 1.40
CA ALA A 140 -11.27 24.47 0.84
C ALA A 140 -10.49 23.17 1.08
N VAL A 141 -9.17 23.16 0.87
CA VAL A 141 -8.34 21.98 1.13
C VAL A 141 -8.42 21.54 2.60
N LEU A 142 -8.27 22.48 3.54
CA LEU A 142 -8.35 22.20 4.98
C LEU A 142 -9.76 21.71 5.38
N GLU A 143 -10.80 22.36 4.86
CA GLU A 143 -12.19 22.01 5.12
C GLU A 143 -12.54 20.60 4.61
N LEU A 144 -12.09 20.27 3.39
CA LEU A 144 -12.33 18.97 2.79
C LEU A 144 -11.59 17.86 3.55
N ASN A 145 -10.42 18.13 4.14
CA ASN A 145 -9.74 17.15 4.98
C ASN A 145 -10.52 16.90 6.29
N HIS A 146 -11.13 17.94 6.87
CA HIS A 146 -12.07 17.74 7.98
C HIS A 146 -13.28 16.91 7.55
N TRP A 147 -13.86 17.17 6.38
CA TRP A 147 -14.96 16.37 5.85
C TRP A 147 -14.55 14.91 5.64
N THR A 148 -13.35 14.61 5.14
CA THR A 148 -12.90 13.22 5.03
C THR A 148 -12.71 12.56 6.39
N HIS A 149 -12.18 13.28 7.39
CA HIS A 149 -12.05 12.78 8.76
C HIS A 149 -13.40 12.47 9.42
N GLN A 150 -14.50 13.13 9.01
CA GLN A 150 -15.86 12.79 9.47
C GLN A 150 -16.33 11.41 8.98
N HIS A 151 -15.73 10.89 7.91
CA HIS A 151 -16.21 9.69 7.23
C HIS A 151 -15.25 8.50 7.27
N ILE A 152 -13.95 8.70 7.44
CA ILE A 152 -13.01 7.58 7.52
C ILE A 152 -11.94 7.80 8.58
N THR A 153 -11.32 6.71 9.02
CA THR A 153 -10.12 6.71 9.85
C THR A 153 -9.19 5.56 9.47
N TYR A 154 -7.99 5.55 10.04
CA TYR A 154 -6.98 4.57 9.71
C TYR A 154 -7.30 3.16 10.22
N ALA A 155 -7.09 2.16 9.37
CA ALA A 155 -6.91 0.78 9.79
C ALA A 155 -5.95 0.02 8.84
N PRO A 156 -5.04 -0.83 9.37
CA PRO A 156 -4.17 -1.66 8.55
C PRO A 156 -4.99 -2.71 7.80
N SER A 157 -4.56 -3.06 6.59
CA SER A 157 -5.21 -4.05 5.73
C SER A 157 -4.27 -4.49 4.59
N ASP A 158 -4.74 -5.36 3.69
CA ASP A 158 -3.94 -5.83 2.55
C ASP A 158 -3.63 -4.72 1.50
N GLY A 159 -2.79 -5.07 0.52
CA GLY A 159 -2.27 -4.15 -0.52
C GLY A 159 -3.25 -3.75 -1.63
N ARG A 160 -4.49 -4.28 -1.67
CA ARG A 160 -5.55 -3.76 -2.55
C ARG A 160 -5.95 -2.37 -2.05
N THR A 161 -6.16 -1.39 -2.92
CA THR A 161 -6.75 -0.09 -2.51
C THR A 161 -8.24 -0.11 -2.81
N SER A 162 -9.08 0.08 -1.81
CA SER A 162 -10.53 0.26 -2.01
C SER A 162 -10.83 1.55 -2.76
N SER A 163 -11.86 1.53 -3.61
CA SER A 163 -12.32 2.73 -4.33
C SER A 163 -12.87 3.78 -3.36
N PRO A 164 -12.97 5.07 -3.76
CA PRO A 164 -13.45 6.13 -2.87
C PRO A 164 -14.83 5.84 -2.23
N LEU A 165 -15.81 5.31 -2.97
CA LEU A 165 -17.12 4.93 -2.42
C LEU A 165 -17.03 3.74 -1.46
N ALA A 166 -16.21 2.72 -1.79
CA ALA A 166 -16.01 1.56 -0.93
C ALA A 166 -15.33 1.98 0.39
N THR A 167 -14.33 2.87 0.31
CA THR A 167 -13.64 3.46 1.47
C THR A 167 -14.59 4.23 2.37
N LEU A 168 -15.43 5.11 1.80
CA LEU A 168 -16.45 5.85 2.55
C LEU A 168 -17.42 4.91 3.28
N ARG A 169 -17.89 3.87 2.58
CA ARG A 169 -18.81 2.87 3.12
C ARG A 169 -18.20 2.03 4.24
N ASN A 170 -16.92 1.70 4.11
CA ASN A 170 -16.17 0.93 5.10
C ASN A 170 -15.85 1.75 6.37
N ALA A 171 -15.77 3.08 6.24
CA ALA A 171 -15.30 4.02 7.25
C ALA A 171 -13.85 3.80 7.71
N LEU A 172 -13.09 2.97 7.00
CA LEU A 172 -11.71 2.61 7.31
C LEU A 172 -10.89 2.53 6.03
N GLY A 173 -9.61 2.90 6.13
CA GLY A 173 -8.62 2.73 5.06
C GLY A 173 -7.19 2.75 5.59
N ARG A 174 -6.24 2.07 4.93
CA ARG A 174 -4.82 2.32 5.22
C ARG A 174 -4.39 3.63 4.52
N CYS A 175 -3.14 4.02 4.69
CA CYS A 175 -2.58 5.24 4.06
C CYS A 175 -2.92 5.34 2.56
N GLY A 176 -2.93 4.21 1.83
CA GLY A 176 -3.30 4.15 0.41
C GLY A 176 -4.75 4.51 0.11
N GLU A 177 -5.73 3.95 0.82
CA GLU A 177 -7.15 4.30 0.66
C GLU A 177 -7.42 5.72 1.14
N GLN A 178 -6.85 6.14 2.27
CA GLN A 178 -7.09 7.47 2.82
C GLN A 178 -6.63 8.56 1.85
N SER A 179 -5.42 8.43 1.29
CA SER A 179 -4.90 9.40 0.32
C SER A 179 -5.53 9.27 -1.07
N THR A 180 -5.95 8.08 -1.49
CA THR A 180 -6.79 7.91 -2.70
C THR A 180 -8.14 8.61 -2.55
N PHE A 181 -8.80 8.42 -1.42
CA PHE A 181 -10.09 9.03 -1.11
C PHE A 181 -9.97 10.56 -1.03
N PHE A 182 -8.99 11.07 -0.29
CA PHE A 182 -8.84 12.52 -0.14
C PHE A 182 -8.40 13.21 -1.44
N ALA A 183 -7.51 12.60 -2.24
CA ALA A 183 -7.22 13.12 -3.58
C ALA A 183 -8.46 13.10 -4.48
N ALA A 184 -9.32 12.07 -4.42
CA ALA A 184 -10.58 12.04 -5.17
C ALA A 184 -11.54 13.16 -4.73
N VAL A 185 -11.61 13.48 -3.42
CA VAL A 185 -12.40 14.59 -2.86
C VAL A 185 -11.93 15.93 -3.43
N LEU A 186 -10.63 16.22 -3.37
CA LEU A 186 -10.06 17.46 -3.90
C LEU A 186 -10.27 17.58 -5.42
N ARG A 187 -10.01 16.51 -6.17
CA ARG A 187 -10.22 16.48 -7.63
C ARG A 187 -11.68 16.65 -8.03
N THR A 188 -12.62 16.21 -7.20
CA THR A 188 -14.06 16.37 -7.45
C THR A 188 -14.47 17.84 -7.46
N VAL A 189 -13.84 18.67 -6.64
CA VAL A 189 -14.04 20.13 -6.62
C VAL A 189 -12.98 20.88 -7.46
N GLY A 190 -12.31 20.20 -8.39
CA GLY A 190 -11.42 20.86 -9.35
C GLY A 190 -10.06 21.34 -8.79
N ILE A 191 -9.69 20.94 -7.57
CA ILE A 191 -8.36 21.21 -7.00
C ILE A 191 -7.40 20.12 -7.48
N PRO A 192 -6.28 20.46 -8.16
CA PRO A 192 -5.28 19.47 -8.54
C PRO A 192 -4.69 18.82 -7.29
N ALA A 193 -4.77 17.50 -7.23
CA ALA A 193 -4.25 16.72 -6.11
C ALA A 193 -3.53 15.49 -6.61
N ARG A 194 -2.46 15.09 -5.93
CA ARG A 194 -1.68 13.89 -6.26
C ARG A 194 -1.32 13.13 -5.00
N GLN A 195 -1.33 11.80 -5.11
CA GLN A 195 -0.87 10.94 -4.04
C GLN A 195 0.66 10.88 -4.10
N VAL A 196 1.30 11.16 -2.98
CA VAL A 196 2.75 11.08 -2.82
C VAL A 196 3.07 9.90 -1.94
N TYR A 197 4.18 9.24 -2.27
CA TYR A 197 4.63 8.05 -1.57
C TYR A 197 6.11 8.14 -1.22
N THR A 198 6.43 7.63 -0.04
CA THR A 198 7.72 6.98 0.16
C THR A 198 7.53 5.49 -0.13
N PRO A 199 8.20 4.89 -1.12
CA PRO A 199 7.95 3.50 -1.47
C PRO A 199 8.33 2.56 -0.32
N ARG A 200 9.37 2.94 0.44
CA ARG A 200 9.83 2.32 1.69
C ARG A 200 10.60 3.34 2.52
N TRP A 201 10.37 3.38 3.83
CA TRP A 201 11.21 4.12 4.75
C TRP A 201 12.61 3.50 4.84
N ALA A 202 13.66 4.33 4.91
CA ALA A 202 15.02 3.85 5.12
C ALA A 202 15.30 3.58 6.62
N HIS A 203 14.67 4.35 7.51
CA HIS A 203 14.95 4.37 8.95
C HIS A 203 14.02 3.49 9.79
N THR A 204 12.93 2.98 9.20
CA THR A 204 11.99 2.02 9.80
C THR A 204 11.46 1.10 8.71
N ASP A 205 10.94 -0.07 9.08
CA ASP A 205 10.14 -0.85 8.13
C ASP A 205 8.78 -0.17 7.94
N ASP A 206 8.14 -0.43 6.79
CA ASP A 206 6.90 0.19 6.25
C ASP A 206 7.13 1.25 5.15
N ASN A 207 6.03 1.63 4.52
CA ASN A 207 5.90 2.73 3.57
C ASN A 207 4.92 3.77 4.11
N HIS A 208 4.70 4.85 3.36
CA HIS A 208 3.61 5.76 3.68
C HIS A 208 3.13 6.49 2.42
N ALA A 209 1.85 6.86 2.43
CA ALA A 209 1.18 7.55 1.33
C ALA A 209 0.34 8.70 1.88
N TRP A 210 0.44 9.86 1.26
CA TRP A 210 -0.29 11.09 1.64
C TRP A 210 -0.68 11.88 0.39
N VAL A 211 -1.19 13.10 0.58
CA VAL A 211 -1.67 13.94 -0.53
C VAL A 211 -0.85 15.22 -0.62
N GLU A 212 -0.52 15.62 -1.84
CA GLU A 212 -0.21 17.00 -2.18
C GLU A 212 -1.39 17.63 -2.91
N ALA A 213 -1.75 18.85 -2.52
CA ALA A 213 -2.73 19.70 -3.19
C ALA A 213 -2.01 20.90 -3.82
N TRP A 214 -2.35 21.23 -5.05
CA TRP A 214 -1.85 22.44 -5.70
C TRP A 214 -2.70 23.63 -5.24
N VAL A 215 -2.11 24.55 -4.47
CA VAL A 215 -2.77 25.74 -3.93
C VAL A 215 -2.05 26.99 -4.44
N ASP A 216 -2.78 27.81 -5.19
CA ASP A 216 -2.35 29.15 -5.64
C ASP A 216 -0.91 29.23 -6.20
N GLY A 217 -0.50 28.23 -7.01
CA GLY A 217 0.82 28.20 -7.64
C GLY A 217 1.77 27.14 -7.12
N THR A 218 1.52 26.57 -5.93
CA THR A 218 2.49 25.75 -5.19
C THR A 218 1.87 24.42 -4.76
N TRP A 219 2.65 23.35 -4.74
CA TRP A 219 2.24 22.07 -4.15
C TRP A 219 2.45 22.11 -2.64
N HIS A 220 1.40 21.80 -1.89
CA HIS A 220 1.42 21.71 -0.43
C HIS A 220 1.04 20.30 0.02
N TYR A 221 1.71 19.79 1.04
CA TYR A 221 1.46 18.43 1.55
C TYR A 221 0.59 18.43 2.80
N MET A 222 -0.15 17.34 2.99
CA MET A 222 -0.94 17.10 4.21
C MET A 222 -1.23 15.62 4.42
N GLY A 223 -1.53 15.27 5.67
CA GLY A 223 -2.12 13.97 6.03
C GLY A 223 -3.51 13.80 5.44
N ALA A 224 -3.86 12.57 5.05
CA ALA A 224 -5.12 12.27 4.38
C ALA A 224 -6.15 11.76 5.38
N SER A 225 -7.24 12.51 5.59
CA SER A 225 -8.18 12.30 6.71
C SER A 225 -7.52 12.50 8.07
N GLU A 226 -6.48 13.32 8.11
CA GLU A 226 -5.71 13.69 9.29
C GLU A 226 -5.57 15.22 9.30
N PRO A 227 -6.65 15.95 9.63
CA PRO A 227 -6.68 17.40 9.48
C PRO A 227 -5.62 18.07 10.35
N ALA A 228 -4.89 18.99 9.73
CA ALA A 228 -3.97 19.88 10.41
C ALA A 228 -4.51 21.33 10.38
N PRO A 229 -4.08 22.21 11.29
CA PRO A 229 -4.55 23.60 11.31
C PRO A 229 -4.16 24.42 10.07
N VAL A 230 -3.10 24.01 9.37
CA VAL A 230 -2.52 24.68 8.19
C VAL A 230 -1.99 23.64 7.21
N LEU A 231 -1.73 24.07 5.97
CA LEU A 231 -1.02 23.26 4.98
C LEU A 231 0.45 23.05 5.39
N ASP A 232 1.12 22.07 4.79
CA ASP A 232 2.51 21.69 5.09
C ASP A 232 2.74 21.36 6.57
N ASN A 233 1.72 20.76 7.17
CA ASN A 233 1.80 20.24 8.53
C ASN A 233 1.13 18.86 8.58
N ALA A 234 1.92 17.86 8.95
CA ALA A 234 1.44 16.51 9.16
C ALA A 234 2.17 15.85 10.34
N TRP A 235 1.63 14.74 10.83
CA TRP A 235 2.31 13.97 11.87
C TRP A 235 3.62 13.34 11.36
N PHE A 236 3.74 13.14 10.04
CA PHE A 236 4.90 12.52 9.39
C PHE A 236 6.03 13.50 9.02
N ASP A 237 5.98 14.77 9.45
CA ASP A 237 6.99 15.78 9.14
C ASP A 237 8.41 15.35 9.55
N ALA A 238 8.57 14.69 10.70
CA ALA A 238 9.86 14.17 11.13
C ALA A 238 10.30 12.91 10.35
N PRO A 239 9.44 11.88 10.18
CA PRO A 239 9.74 10.74 9.31
C PRO A 239 10.11 11.12 7.86
N VAL A 240 9.40 12.06 7.23
CA VAL A 240 9.62 12.44 5.83
C VAL A 240 10.99 13.08 5.62
N MET A 241 11.52 13.80 6.62
CA MET A 241 12.89 14.33 6.62
C MET A 241 13.98 13.24 6.54
N ARG A 242 13.59 11.98 6.75
CA ARG A 242 14.45 10.81 6.71
C ARG A 242 14.14 9.86 5.54
N ALA A 243 13.39 10.34 4.54
CA ALA A 243 13.13 9.62 3.31
C ALA A 243 14.36 9.59 2.39
N MET A 244 14.47 8.55 1.57
CA MET A 244 15.45 8.49 0.48
C MET A 244 14.85 8.91 -0.86
N LEU A 245 13.56 8.63 -1.08
CA LEU A 245 12.83 8.94 -2.29
C LEU A 245 11.38 9.22 -1.95
N LEU A 246 10.82 10.25 -2.57
CA LEU A 246 9.41 10.61 -2.54
C LEU A 246 8.96 10.79 -3.97
N HIS A 247 7.89 10.11 -4.37
CA HIS A 247 7.46 10.12 -5.76
C HIS A 247 5.95 10.14 -5.91
N THR A 248 5.53 10.54 -7.09
CA THR A 248 4.13 10.58 -7.51
C THR A 248 4.02 10.26 -9.01
N ARG A 249 2.80 10.21 -9.52
CA ARG A 249 2.49 9.87 -10.91
C ARG A 249 1.64 10.98 -11.53
N ALA A 250 2.06 11.45 -12.70
CA ALA A 250 1.31 12.37 -13.52
C ALA A 250 0.76 11.63 -14.75
N PHE A 251 -0.54 11.72 -14.99
CA PHE A 251 -1.16 11.04 -16.13
C PHE A 251 -0.96 11.82 -17.43
N GLY A 252 -0.71 11.07 -18.50
CA GLY A 252 -0.43 11.60 -19.83
C GLY A 252 0.90 12.34 -19.92
N PRO A 253 1.15 13.05 -21.02
CA PRO A 253 2.36 13.83 -21.21
C PRO A 253 2.38 14.97 -20.19
N TYR A 254 3.36 14.95 -19.30
CA TYR A 254 3.57 15.96 -18.27
C TYR A 254 4.95 16.58 -18.40
N SER A 255 5.05 17.90 -18.25
CA SER A 255 6.30 18.66 -18.36
C SER A 255 6.48 19.60 -17.16
N GLY A 256 6.84 19.02 -16.01
CA GLY A 256 7.23 19.75 -14.81
C GLY A 256 8.75 19.86 -14.61
N GLU A 257 9.16 20.57 -13.56
CA GLU A 257 10.58 20.74 -13.18
C GLU A 257 11.14 19.53 -12.40
N GLU A 258 10.26 18.64 -11.93
CA GLU A 258 10.63 17.44 -11.18
C GLU A 258 11.50 16.48 -12.00
N GLU A 259 12.44 15.76 -11.35
CA GLU A 259 13.21 14.71 -12.02
C GLU A 259 12.27 13.56 -12.41
N TRP A 260 12.30 13.15 -13.68
CA TRP A 260 11.54 11.99 -14.14
C TRP A 260 12.22 10.71 -13.69
N LEU A 261 11.48 9.91 -12.91
CA LEU A 261 11.92 8.59 -12.50
C LEU A 261 11.68 7.53 -13.58
N GLY A 262 10.70 7.77 -14.44
CA GLY A 262 10.35 6.91 -15.54
C GLY A 262 9.16 7.47 -16.29
N GLU A 263 8.96 7.02 -17.52
CA GLU A 263 7.79 7.33 -18.31
C GLU A 263 7.33 6.04 -18.99
N ASP A 264 6.02 5.81 -18.96
CA ASP A 264 5.35 4.79 -19.75
C ASP A 264 4.36 5.46 -20.72
N LYS A 265 3.57 4.68 -21.46
CA LYS A 265 2.64 5.24 -22.45
C LYS A 265 1.42 5.95 -21.85
N CYS A 266 1.21 5.83 -20.56
CA CYS A 266 0.03 6.30 -19.82
C CYS A 266 0.38 7.38 -18.79
N MET A 267 1.58 7.35 -18.20
CA MET A 267 1.98 8.28 -17.14
C MET A 267 3.50 8.54 -17.09
N THR A 268 3.85 9.61 -16.39
CA THR A 268 5.22 9.93 -15.97
C THR A 268 5.33 9.80 -14.45
N GLU A 269 6.35 9.10 -13.98
CA GLU A 269 6.69 9.01 -12.58
C GLU A 269 7.68 10.12 -12.20
N LEU A 270 7.35 10.89 -11.16
CA LEU A 270 8.05 12.12 -10.80
C LEU A 270 8.70 11.99 -9.43
N ASN A 271 9.94 12.45 -9.32
CA ASN A 271 10.65 12.61 -8.06
C ASN A 271 10.26 13.95 -7.43
N VAL A 272 9.51 13.89 -6.32
CA VAL A 272 9.04 15.08 -5.59
C VAL A 272 9.81 15.28 -4.29
N SER A 273 10.93 14.55 -4.08
CA SER A 273 11.72 14.64 -2.84
C SER A 273 12.18 16.05 -2.50
N GLU A 274 12.46 16.88 -3.50
CA GLU A 274 12.94 18.27 -3.29
C GLU A 274 11.89 19.17 -2.61
N ASN A 275 10.60 18.80 -2.61
CA ASN A 275 9.55 19.50 -1.86
C ASN A 275 9.69 19.32 -0.34
N TYR A 276 10.36 18.25 0.11
CA TYR A 276 10.38 17.83 1.51
C TYR A 276 11.79 17.83 2.11
N ILE A 277 12.78 17.42 1.32
CA ILE A 277 14.13 17.12 1.80
C ILE A 277 15.20 17.62 0.83
N PRO A 278 16.41 17.95 1.34
CA PRO A 278 17.57 18.11 0.49
C PRO A 278 17.87 16.81 -0.26
N THR A 279 18.10 16.91 -1.56
CA THR A 279 18.52 15.78 -2.38
C THR A 279 19.90 16.03 -2.98
N ALA A 280 20.55 14.96 -3.41
CA ALA A 280 21.79 15.01 -4.18
C ALA A 280 21.86 13.81 -5.15
N PRO A 281 22.61 13.93 -6.27
CA PRO A 281 22.74 12.85 -7.23
C PRO A 281 23.52 11.66 -6.63
N ALA A 282 22.89 10.49 -6.61
CA ALA A 282 23.53 9.21 -6.40
C ALA A 282 23.92 8.62 -7.76
N MET A 283 25.22 8.47 -8.01
CA MET A 283 25.77 8.06 -9.30
C MET A 283 26.42 6.68 -9.23
N VAL A 284 26.13 5.85 -10.23
CA VAL A 284 26.68 4.51 -10.38
C VAL A 284 27.41 4.46 -11.70
N LYS A 285 28.66 3.99 -11.68
CA LYS A 285 29.43 3.69 -12.89
C LYS A 285 29.65 2.18 -12.97
N VAL A 286 29.17 1.57 -14.05
CA VAL A 286 29.24 0.12 -14.26
C VAL A 286 30.31 -0.20 -15.29
N MET A 287 31.20 -1.12 -14.93
CA MET A 287 32.30 -1.62 -15.74
C MET A 287 32.06 -3.09 -16.09
N GLY A 288 32.38 -3.49 -17.32
CA GLY A 288 32.43 -4.90 -17.72
C GLY A 288 33.70 -5.60 -17.20
N LYS A 289 33.74 -6.93 -17.33
CA LYS A 289 34.93 -7.74 -16.99
C LYS A 289 36.20 -7.34 -17.72
N ASP A 290 36.05 -6.72 -18.89
CA ASP A 290 37.16 -6.22 -19.71
C ASP A 290 37.67 -4.83 -19.27
N GLY A 291 37.13 -4.28 -18.18
CA GLY A 291 37.49 -2.97 -17.65
C GLY A 291 36.95 -1.79 -18.47
N LYS A 292 36.02 -2.01 -19.39
CA LYS A 292 35.36 -0.94 -20.15
C LYS A 292 34.00 -0.56 -19.54
N PRO A 293 33.53 0.68 -19.74
CA PRO A 293 32.19 1.04 -19.30
C PRO A 293 31.10 0.20 -19.98
N ALA A 294 30.11 -0.23 -19.21
CA ALA A 294 29.04 -1.12 -19.68
C ALA A 294 27.74 -0.33 -19.92
N GLU A 295 27.38 -0.13 -21.19
CA GLU A 295 26.17 0.59 -21.63
C GLU A 295 24.92 -0.29 -21.63
N GLY A 296 23.76 0.22 -21.22
CA GLY A 296 22.50 -0.53 -21.30
C GLY A 296 22.32 -1.56 -20.19
N VAL A 297 23.04 -1.44 -19.07
CA VAL A 297 22.92 -2.30 -17.89
C VAL A 297 21.79 -1.78 -17.00
N LYS A 298 20.93 -2.67 -16.51
CA LYS A 298 19.86 -2.33 -15.56
C LYS A 298 20.48 -2.12 -14.19
N VAL A 299 20.24 -0.96 -13.59
CA VAL A 299 20.72 -0.57 -12.25
C VAL A 299 19.52 -0.30 -11.36
N THR A 300 19.40 -1.02 -10.25
CA THR A 300 18.37 -0.78 -9.24
C THR A 300 18.99 -0.18 -7.98
N PHE A 301 18.37 0.90 -7.50
CA PHE A 301 18.69 1.58 -6.26
C PHE A 301 17.72 1.08 -5.19
N ARG A 302 18.24 0.38 -4.18
CA ARG A 302 17.46 -0.50 -3.31
C ARG A 302 17.51 -0.05 -1.84
N ILE A 303 16.33 0.15 -1.26
CA ILE A 303 16.14 0.53 0.15
C ILE A 303 15.95 -0.75 0.96
N TYR A 304 16.69 -0.90 2.06
CA TYR A 304 16.41 -1.98 3.00
C TYR A 304 15.12 -1.70 3.77
N ASN A 305 14.17 -2.63 3.71
CA ASN A 305 12.91 -2.58 4.43
C ASN A 305 12.27 -3.98 4.44
N TYR A 306 11.64 -4.39 5.55
CA TYR A 306 11.05 -5.74 5.72
C TYR A 306 12.02 -6.89 5.45
N SER A 307 13.29 -6.75 5.88
CA SER A 307 14.35 -7.71 5.55
C SER A 307 14.52 -7.99 4.05
N ASP A 308 14.10 -7.06 3.20
CA ASP A 308 14.25 -7.09 1.75
C ASP A 308 15.06 -5.88 1.28
N LEU A 309 15.65 -5.99 0.10
CA LEU A 309 16.25 -4.88 -0.62
C LEU A 309 15.26 -4.43 -1.70
N TYR A 310 14.32 -3.57 -1.34
CA TYR A 310 13.26 -3.12 -2.25
C TYR A 310 13.81 -2.20 -3.36
N PRO A 311 13.60 -2.49 -4.66
CA PRO A 311 14.13 -1.69 -5.76
C PRO A 311 13.32 -0.40 -5.96
N ALA A 312 13.68 0.65 -5.21
CA ALA A 312 12.98 1.94 -5.21
C ALA A 312 13.04 2.67 -6.56
N VAL A 313 14.18 2.60 -7.26
CA VAL A 313 14.35 3.22 -8.59
C VAL A 313 15.13 2.30 -9.51
N THR A 314 14.69 2.21 -10.76
CA THR A 314 15.44 1.52 -11.83
C THR A 314 15.97 2.53 -12.85
N ARG A 315 17.22 2.36 -13.26
CA ARG A 315 17.88 3.12 -14.33
C ARG A 315 18.59 2.19 -15.30
N THR A 316 18.96 2.73 -16.44
CA THR A 316 19.79 2.05 -17.43
C THR A 316 21.04 2.87 -17.67
N THR A 317 22.21 2.22 -17.68
CA THR A 317 23.48 2.92 -17.89
C THR A 317 23.58 3.49 -19.31
N ASN A 318 24.16 4.68 -19.42
CA ASN A 318 24.47 5.32 -20.71
C ASN A 318 25.75 4.74 -21.34
N ARG A 319 26.18 5.29 -22.49
CA ARG A 319 27.43 4.91 -23.19
C ARG A 319 28.73 5.05 -22.39
N LEU A 320 28.72 5.79 -21.29
CA LEU A 320 29.83 5.95 -20.34
C LEU A 320 29.73 4.97 -19.16
N GLY A 321 28.77 4.05 -19.19
CA GLY A 321 28.49 3.12 -18.10
C GLY A 321 27.80 3.77 -16.90
N GLU A 322 27.27 4.98 -17.04
CA GLU A 322 26.76 5.77 -15.91
C GLU A 322 25.24 5.73 -15.80
N ALA A 323 24.74 5.61 -14.57
CA ALA A 323 23.33 5.78 -14.21
C ALA A 323 23.24 6.65 -12.95
N SER A 324 22.21 7.51 -12.84
CA SER A 324 22.02 8.39 -11.69
C SER A 324 20.56 8.64 -11.34
N VAL A 325 20.33 9.01 -10.09
CA VAL A 325 19.04 9.48 -9.56
C VAL A 325 19.27 10.46 -8.41
N LYS A 326 18.41 11.47 -8.23
CA LYS A 326 18.45 12.33 -7.04
C LYS A 326 17.81 11.63 -5.84
N LEU A 327 18.52 11.53 -4.72
CA LEU A 327 18.05 10.88 -3.50
C LEU A 327 18.36 11.72 -2.25
N GLY A 328 17.69 11.40 -1.15
CA GLY A 328 18.04 11.87 0.19
C GLY A 328 19.44 11.43 0.65
N TYR A 329 19.90 11.97 1.77
CA TYR A 329 21.25 11.74 2.29
C TYR A 329 21.31 10.50 3.18
N GLY A 330 21.72 9.36 2.64
CA GLY A 330 21.86 8.10 3.36
C GLY A 330 22.52 7.04 2.50
N ASP A 331 22.67 5.85 3.05
CA ASP A 331 23.18 4.70 2.33
C ASP A 331 22.08 4.01 1.52
N ILE A 332 22.42 3.57 0.31
CA ILE A 332 21.54 2.80 -0.57
C ILE A 332 22.30 1.64 -1.20
N VAL A 333 21.66 0.48 -1.27
CA VAL A 333 22.26 -0.69 -1.94
C VAL A 333 21.97 -0.60 -3.43
N VAL A 334 22.97 -0.82 -4.26
CA VAL A 334 22.87 -0.77 -5.72
C VAL A 334 23.10 -2.16 -6.27
N VAL A 335 22.21 -2.61 -7.16
CA VAL A 335 22.38 -3.84 -7.95
C VAL A 335 22.39 -3.50 -9.43
N ALA A 336 23.50 -3.81 -10.11
CA ALA A 336 23.65 -3.63 -11.55
C ALA A 336 23.71 -5.00 -12.22
N SER A 337 22.86 -5.28 -13.21
CA SER A 337 22.88 -6.57 -13.89
C SER A 337 22.28 -6.57 -15.29
N ARG A 338 22.64 -7.59 -16.08
CA ARG A 338 21.90 -8.01 -17.29
C ARG A 338 21.29 -9.40 -17.17
N ASN A 339 21.94 -10.26 -16.39
CA ASN A 339 21.62 -11.65 -16.13
C ASN A 339 22.53 -12.13 -14.97
N PRO A 340 22.36 -13.35 -14.44
CA PRO A 340 23.21 -13.86 -13.37
C PRO A 340 24.71 -14.01 -13.70
N GLU A 341 25.13 -13.99 -14.97
CA GLU A 341 26.55 -14.06 -15.37
C GLU A 341 27.23 -12.67 -15.41
N GLU A 342 26.42 -11.62 -15.39
CA GLU A 342 26.82 -10.22 -15.47
C GLU A 342 26.01 -9.41 -14.44
N MET A 343 26.41 -9.51 -13.16
CA MET A 343 25.82 -8.80 -12.04
C MET A 343 26.86 -8.22 -11.07
N ALA A 344 26.48 -7.17 -10.35
CA ALA A 344 27.28 -6.57 -9.30
C ALA A 344 26.36 -5.98 -8.22
N MET A 345 26.82 -5.98 -6.96
CA MET A 345 26.12 -5.37 -5.83
C MET A 345 27.10 -4.54 -5.00
N GLY A 346 26.66 -3.38 -4.50
CA GLY A 346 27.47 -2.56 -3.60
C GLY A 346 26.65 -1.55 -2.80
N LEU A 347 27.27 -0.94 -1.79
CA LEU A 347 26.67 0.08 -0.93
C LEU A 347 27.16 1.47 -1.34
N LEU A 348 26.23 2.36 -1.71
CA LEU A 348 26.51 3.75 -2.06
C LEU A 348 26.07 4.66 -0.91
N SER A 349 26.99 5.47 -0.36
CA SER A 349 26.67 6.52 0.60
C SER A 349 26.39 7.85 -0.12
N ASN A 350 25.15 8.33 -0.07
CA ASN A 350 24.75 9.61 -0.64
C ASN A 350 24.78 10.70 0.43
N LYS A 351 25.35 11.86 0.10
CA LYS A 351 25.57 12.96 1.04
C LYS A 351 25.43 14.30 0.33
N GLU A 352 25.61 15.40 1.06
CA GLU A 352 25.69 16.73 0.47
C GLU A 352 26.74 16.75 -0.66
N GLY A 353 26.34 17.20 -1.85
CA GLY A 353 27.15 17.17 -3.07
C GLY A 353 27.12 15.87 -3.87
N GLY A 354 26.48 14.81 -3.37
CA GLY A 354 26.26 13.54 -4.07
C GLY A 354 27.16 12.39 -3.62
N GLY A 355 26.86 11.19 -4.11
CA GLY A 355 27.62 9.96 -3.90
C GLY A 355 27.97 9.28 -5.22
N THR A 356 29.09 8.56 -5.27
CA THR A 356 29.48 7.79 -6.47
C THR A 356 30.04 6.43 -6.09
N ILE A 357 29.60 5.38 -6.78
CA ILE A 357 30.16 4.03 -6.69
C ILE A 357 30.54 3.52 -8.09
N GLU A 358 31.66 2.81 -8.19
CA GLU A 358 32.02 2.03 -9.37
C GLU A 358 31.78 0.54 -9.09
N LEU A 359 31.03 -0.12 -9.97
CA LEU A 359 30.69 -1.55 -9.88
C LEU A 359 31.24 -2.28 -11.11
N THR A 360 31.86 -3.44 -10.91
CA THR A 360 32.33 -4.30 -11.99
C THR A 360 31.45 -5.54 -12.07
N LEU A 361 30.88 -5.81 -13.24
CA LEU A 361 30.00 -6.97 -13.47
C LEU A 361 30.78 -8.29 -13.36
N ASP A 362 30.23 -9.23 -12.61
CA ASP A 362 30.74 -10.58 -12.47
C ASP A 362 29.63 -11.64 -12.45
N THR A 363 29.97 -12.93 -12.37
CA THR A 363 28.97 -14.00 -12.24
C THR A 363 28.46 -14.09 -10.80
N TRP A 364 27.26 -14.66 -10.65
CA TRP A 364 26.68 -14.96 -9.34
C TRP A 364 27.65 -15.73 -8.45
N GLU A 365 28.41 -16.70 -8.96
CA GLU A 365 29.37 -17.50 -8.20
C GLU A 365 30.46 -16.63 -7.57
N ASN A 366 30.86 -15.56 -8.26
CA ASN A 366 31.90 -14.63 -7.82
C ASN A 366 31.37 -13.53 -6.88
N ILE A 367 30.05 -13.33 -6.79
CA ILE A 367 29.47 -12.53 -5.71
C ILE A 367 29.83 -13.20 -4.37
N PRO A 368 30.30 -12.48 -3.34
CA PRO A 368 30.68 -13.10 -2.08
C PRO A 368 29.54 -13.94 -1.48
N ALA A 369 29.88 -15.12 -0.96
CA ALA A 369 28.91 -16.04 -0.36
C ALA A 369 28.23 -15.47 0.90
N GLU A 370 28.91 -14.56 1.59
CA GLU A 370 28.42 -13.80 2.75
C GLU A 370 28.88 -12.35 2.64
N GLN A 371 28.00 -11.40 2.93
CA GLN A 371 28.28 -9.97 3.01
C GLN A 371 27.55 -9.37 4.20
N HIS A 372 28.23 -8.45 4.89
CA HIS A 372 27.66 -7.71 6.01
C HIS A 372 27.68 -6.23 5.67
N LEU A 373 26.53 -5.58 5.74
CA LEU A 373 26.38 -4.16 5.40
C LEU A 373 25.84 -3.41 6.63
N ARG A 374 26.43 -2.26 6.92
CA ARG A 374 25.84 -1.26 7.81
C ARG A 374 25.20 -0.19 6.94
N ILE A 375 23.87 -0.12 6.92
CA ILE A 375 23.10 0.78 6.06
C ILE A 375 22.56 1.91 6.92
N THR A 376 23.11 3.10 6.75
CA THR A 376 22.78 4.30 7.54
C THR A 376 21.68 5.09 6.83
N PRO A 377 20.48 5.25 7.42
CA PRO A 377 19.45 6.11 6.86
C PRO A 377 19.82 7.58 7.01
N PRO A 378 19.05 8.50 6.40
CA PRO A 378 19.23 9.91 6.69
C PRO A 378 19.05 10.25 8.17
N VAL A 379 19.84 11.24 8.59
CA VAL A 379 19.92 11.72 9.97
C VAL A 379 18.59 12.37 10.35
N GLU A 380 18.14 12.09 11.57
CA GLU A 380 16.94 12.69 12.13
C GLU A 380 17.06 14.21 12.27
N ARG A 381 15.96 14.91 11.97
CA ARG A 381 15.85 16.36 12.04
C ARG A 381 14.51 16.72 12.67
N ILE A 382 14.49 17.85 13.37
CA ILE A 382 13.27 18.37 13.99
C ILE A 382 12.61 19.31 12.98
N PRO A 383 11.35 19.05 12.56
CA PRO A 383 10.63 19.94 11.67
C PRO A 383 10.23 21.22 12.40
N ASP A 384 10.31 22.36 11.68
CA ASP A 384 9.71 23.62 12.15
C ASP A 384 8.21 23.58 11.82
N LYS A 385 7.38 23.44 12.86
CA LYS A 385 5.95 23.20 12.66
C LYS A 385 5.15 24.48 12.40
N GLY A 386 5.70 25.69 12.57
CA GLY A 386 5.01 26.95 12.26
C GLY A 386 3.66 27.21 12.96
N ILE A 387 3.20 26.31 13.85
CA ILE A 387 1.87 26.30 14.47
C ILE A 387 1.93 26.67 15.96
N THR A 388 0.89 27.37 16.42
CA THR A 388 0.71 27.71 17.83
C THR A 388 -0.10 26.62 18.55
N GLU A 389 0.03 26.56 19.89
CA GLU A 389 -0.78 25.66 20.71
C GLU A 389 -2.28 25.95 20.60
N GLU A 390 -2.67 27.21 20.35
CA GLU A 390 -4.06 27.61 20.14
C GLU A 390 -4.64 27.01 18.85
N MET A 391 -3.86 27.05 17.76
CA MET A 391 -4.25 26.43 16.48
C MET A 391 -4.38 24.92 16.62
N GLU A 392 -3.43 24.26 17.29
CA GLU A 392 -3.50 22.83 17.59
C GLU A 392 -4.75 22.51 18.44
N ALA A 393 -5.04 23.29 19.47
CA ALA A 393 -6.20 23.08 20.34
C ALA A 393 -7.53 23.24 19.60
N ALA A 394 -7.65 24.26 18.75
CA ALA A 394 -8.86 24.48 17.94
C ALA A 394 -9.10 23.32 16.94
N ASN A 395 -8.04 22.89 16.25
CA ASN A 395 -8.12 21.75 15.35
C ASN A 395 -8.50 20.44 16.07
N ASN A 396 -7.91 20.18 17.25
CA ASN A 396 -8.23 19.00 18.06
C ASN A 396 -9.69 18.99 18.54
N ALA A 397 -10.23 20.15 18.93
CA ALA A 397 -11.65 20.26 19.29
C ALA A 397 -12.54 19.90 18.08
N ARG A 398 -12.21 20.41 16.89
CA ARG A 398 -12.92 20.09 15.66
C ARG A 398 -12.80 18.62 15.25
N MET A 399 -11.64 18.00 15.42
CA MET A 399 -11.48 16.56 15.18
C MET A 399 -12.33 15.71 16.13
N THR A 400 -12.55 16.15 17.37
CA THR A 400 -13.44 15.47 18.31
C THR A 400 -14.90 15.51 17.82
N GLU A 401 -15.36 16.65 17.31
CA GLU A 401 -16.69 16.77 16.69
C GLU A 401 -16.81 15.87 15.46
N ASN A 402 -15.79 15.85 14.59
CA ASN A 402 -15.75 15.00 13.41
C ASN A 402 -15.80 13.51 13.78
N ASN A 403 -15.07 13.09 14.82
CA ASN A 403 -15.11 11.72 15.35
C ASN A 403 -16.51 11.34 15.85
N ALA A 404 -17.24 12.28 16.47
CA ALA A 404 -18.60 12.02 16.92
C ALA A 404 -19.56 11.75 15.75
N ILE A 405 -19.41 12.49 14.63
CA ILE A 405 -20.17 12.24 13.39
C ILE A 405 -19.88 10.83 12.87
N ARG A 406 -18.59 10.45 12.83
CA ARG A 406 -18.18 9.12 12.36
C ARG A 406 -18.70 8.00 13.24
N ASN A 407 -18.58 8.16 14.55
CA ASN A 407 -19.04 7.17 15.53
C ASN A 407 -20.56 6.97 15.44
N ALA A 408 -21.34 8.03 15.23
CA ALA A 408 -22.79 7.95 15.17
C ALA A 408 -23.32 6.97 14.11
N TYR A 409 -22.69 6.88 12.95
CA TYR A 409 -23.10 5.90 11.92
C TYR A 409 -22.33 4.58 12.02
N THR A 410 -21.07 4.57 12.45
CA THR A 410 -20.32 3.30 12.60
C THR A 410 -20.85 2.44 13.75
N GLU A 411 -21.52 3.04 14.75
CA GLU A 411 -22.28 2.32 15.80
C GLU A 411 -23.48 1.54 15.23
N THR A 412 -23.95 1.84 14.02
CA THR A 412 -25.04 1.08 13.38
C THR A 412 -24.54 -0.17 12.64
N PHE A 413 -23.22 -0.39 12.58
CA PHE A 413 -22.65 -1.55 11.90
C PHE A 413 -22.90 -2.85 12.67
N PRO A 414 -22.83 -4.02 12.00
CA PRO A 414 -23.11 -5.28 12.65
C PRO A 414 -22.21 -5.60 13.83
N THR A 415 -22.81 -6.22 14.84
CA THR A 415 -22.15 -6.77 16.02
C THR A 415 -22.21 -8.29 16.03
N GLU A 416 -21.42 -8.92 16.90
CA GLU A 416 -21.50 -10.36 17.14
C GLU A 416 -22.91 -10.81 17.58
N GLU A 417 -23.64 -9.96 18.31
CA GLU A 417 -25.03 -10.22 18.71
C GLU A 417 -25.97 -10.25 17.50
N SER A 418 -25.86 -9.26 16.61
CA SER A 418 -26.63 -9.24 15.37
C SER A 418 -26.27 -10.41 14.45
N ALA A 419 -25.01 -10.87 14.46
CA ALA A 419 -24.56 -12.03 13.70
C ALA A 419 -25.19 -13.33 14.22
N LYS A 420 -25.28 -13.49 15.55
CA LYS A 420 -25.98 -14.63 16.17
C LYS A 420 -27.47 -14.62 15.81
N ALA A 421 -28.11 -13.46 15.87
CA ALA A 421 -29.51 -13.32 15.50
C ALA A 421 -29.75 -13.68 14.02
N LEU A 422 -28.90 -13.20 13.11
CA LEU A 422 -28.97 -13.56 11.69
C LEU A 422 -28.71 -15.06 11.47
N ALA A 423 -27.74 -15.65 12.17
CA ALA A 423 -27.48 -17.09 12.06
C ALA A 423 -28.69 -17.94 12.50
N ASP A 424 -29.36 -17.52 13.58
CA ASP A 424 -30.56 -18.18 14.08
C ASP A 424 -31.75 -17.98 13.12
N GLU A 425 -31.90 -16.78 12.52
CA GLU A 425 -32.87 -16.47 11.46
C GLU A 425 -32.69 -17.41 10.26
N LEU A 426 -31.45 -17.59 9.81
CA LEU A 426 -31.07 -18.44 8.68
C LEU A 426 -31.02 -19.93 9.03
N LYS A 427 -31.34 -20.31 10.28
CA LYS A 427 -31.32 -21.70 10.80
C LYS A 427 -29.95 -22.39 10.62
N LEU A 428 -28.86 -21.62 10.68
CA LEU A 428 -27.50 -22.14 10.56
C LEU A 428 -27.07 -22.86 11.85
N SER A 429 -26.22 -23.87 11.71
CA SER A 429 -25.66 -24.61 12.84
C SER A 429 -24.20 -25.03 12.58
N GLY A 430 -23.51 -25.49 13.62
CA GLY A 430 -22.13 -26.00 13.50
C GLY A 430 -21.13 -24.97 12.97
N ASP A 431 -20.28 -25.42 12.06
CA ASP A 431 -19.17 -24.62 11.49
C ASP A 431 -19.65 -23.39 10.73
N ALA A 432 -20.69 -23.51 9.91
CA ALA A 432 -21.25 -22.38 9.17
C ALA A 432 -21.79 -21.29 10.09
N ARG A 433 -22.44 -21.67 11.21
CA ARG A 433 -22.88 -20.70 12.22
C ARG A 433 -21.69 -19.93 12.81
N ASN A 434 -20.61 -20.64 13.16
CA ASN A 434 -19.43 -20.01 13.75
C ASN A 434 -18.74 -19.07 12.75
N LYS A 435 -18.60 -19.50 11.48
CA LYS A 435 -18.04 -18.66 10.40
C LYS A 435 -18.85 -17.38 10.22
N LEU A 436 -20.18 -17.47 10.15
CA LEU A 436 -21.02 -16.27 10.00
C LEU A 436 -20.85 -15.31 11.19
N ILE A 437 -20.78 -15.84 12.43
CA ILE A 437 -20.58 -15.02 13.63
C ILE A 437 -19.27 -14.24 13.57
N THR A 438 -18.21 -14.84 13.04
CA THR A 438 -16.90 -14.19 12.86
C THR A 438 -16.89 -13.19 11.69
N LEU A 439 -17.50 -13.53 10.56
CA LEU A 439 -17.41 -12.74 9.33
C LEU A 439 -18.37 -11.55 9.30
N TYR A 440 -19.58 -11.69 9.84
CA TYR A 440 -20.64 -10.69 9.68
C TYR A 440 -20.30 -9.31 10.28
N PRO A 441 -19.65 -9.20 11.47
CA PRO A 441 -19.17 -7.91 11.97
C PRO A 441 -18.22 -7.18 11.00
N ASN A 442 -17.43 -7.94 10.23
CA ASN A 442 -16.51 -7.39 9.25
C ASN A 442 -17.21 -6.89 7.98
N THR A 443 -18.50 -7.15 7.77
CA THR A 443 -19.23 -6.59 6.62
C THR A 443 -19.50 -5.09 6.76
N ARG A 444 -19.41 -4.53 7.99
CA ARG A 444 -19.43 -3.09 8.29
C ARG A 444 -20.58 -2.37 7.55
N GLY A 445 -20.30 -1.29 6.83
CA GLY A 445 -21.33 -0.56 6.07
C GLY A 445 -21.91 -1.33 4.88
N TYR A 446 -21.33 -2.47 4.47
CA TYR A 446 -21.80 -3.37 3.40
C TYR A 446 -22.77 -4.46 3.87
N HIS A 447 -23.10 -4.47 5.16
CA HIS A 447 -23.85 -5.56 5.79
C HIS A 447 -25.25 -5.82 5.23
N LYS A 448 -25.94 -4.80 4.72
CA LYS A 448 -27.29 -4.94 4.19
C LYS A 448 -27.30 -5.87 2.96
N GLU A 449 -26.38 -5.67 2.04
CA GLU A 449 -26.24 -6.41 0.79
C GLU A 449 -25.86 -7.86 1.07
N ILE A 450 -24.93 -8.08 2.01
CA ILE A 450 -24.56 -9.43 2.47
C ILE A 450 -25.74 -10.13 3.16
N THR A 451 -26.52 -9.40 3.98
CA THR A 451 -27.72 -9.95 4.62
C THR A 451 -28.77 -10.36 3.60
N ASP A 452 -29.03 -9.51 2.60
CA ASP A 452 -30.00 -9.77 1.55
C ASP A 452 -29.56 -10.97 0.68
N PHE A 453 -28.27 -11.08 0.37
CA PHE A 453 -27.68 -12.24 -0.30
C PHE A 453 -27.88 -13.53 0.51
N LEU A 454 -27.55 -13.53 1.81
CA LEU A 454 -27.69 -14.69 2.68
C LEU A 454 -29.16 -15.14 2.82
N ARG A 455 -30.09 -14.19 2.94
CA ARG A 455 -31.53 -14.46 2.98
C ARG A 455 -32.04 -15.03 1.66
N ALA A 456 -31.59 -14.48 0.53
CA ALA A 456 -31.91 -15.02 -0.79
C ALA A 456 -31.40 -16.47 -0.93
N ALA A 457 -30.14 -16.73 -0.55
CA ALA A 457 -29.58 -18.07 -0.54
C ALA A 457 -30.36 -19.04 0.36
N ALA A 458 -30.78 -18.61 1.54
CA ALA A 458 -31.59 -19.41 2.46
C ALA A 458 -32.97 -19.80 1.88
N ASN A 459 -33.60 -18.91 1.09
CA ASN A 459 -34.85 -19.24 0.40
C ASN A 459 -34.70 -20.34 -0.66
N HIS A 460 -33.45 -20.62 -1.06
CA HIS A 460 -33.09 -21.68 -2.01
C HIS A 460 -32.35 -22.85 -1.33
N ASP A 461 -32.43 -22.98 0.00
CA ASP A 461 -31.75 -24.01 0.80
C ASP A 461 -30.21 -24.01 0.66
N LYS A 462 -29.60 -22.87 0.32
CA LYS A 462 -28.14 -22.70 0.09
C LYS A 462 -27.44 -21.82 1.14
N ALA A 463 -28.03 -21.65 2.32
CA ALA A 463 -27.49 -20.76 3.36
C ALA A 463 -26.08 -21.19 3.82
N THR A 464 -25.82 -22.50 3.89
CA THR A 464 -24.52 -23.03 4.33
C THR A 464 -23.45 -22.74 3.29
N GLU A 465 -23.74 -23.02 2.02
CA GLU A 465 -22.87 -22.78 0.86
C GLU A 465 -22.55 -21.29 0.70
N ALA A 466 -23.54 -20.42 0.89
CA ALA A 466 -23.34 -18.97 0.86
C ALA A 466 -22.36 -18.50 1.96
N VAL A 467 -22.45 -19.05 3.17
CA VAL A 467 -21.48 -18.74 4.24
C VAL A 467 -20.09 -19.30 3.93
N LEU A 468 -19.98 -20.51 3.35
CA LEU A 468 -18.70 -21.07 2.93
C LEU A 468 -18.05 -20.23 1.82
N LEU A 469 -18.84 -19.72 0.88
CA LEU A 469 -18.39 -18.80 -0.16
C LEU A 469 -17.84 -17.51 0.45
N LEU A 470 -18.58 -16.85 1.34
CA LEU A 470 -18.09 -15.65 2.04
C LEU A 470 -16.82 -15.93 2.85
N ALA A 471 -16.73 -17.11 3.48
CA ALA A 471 -15.56 -17.53 4.25
C ALA A 471 -14.33 -17.84 3.38
N SER A 472 -14.50 -17.99 2.07
CA SER A 472 -13.40 -18.22 1.13
C SER A 472 -12.77 -16.92 0.60
N LEU A 473 -13.44 -15.78 0.83
CA LEU A 473 -13.01 -14.45 0.39
C LEU A 473 -12.04 -13.80 1.39
N MET A 474 -11.41 -12.71 0.97
CA MET A 474 -10.61 -11.85 1.85
C MET A 474 -11.52 -10.87 2.60
N GLU A 475 -11.07 -10.38 3.76
CA GLU A 475 -11.86 -9.46 4.60
C GLU A 475 -12.38 -8.25 3.81
N LYS A 476 -11.53 -7.61 2.99
CA LYS A 476 -11.93 -6.46 2.17
C LYS A 476 -13.04 -6.76 1.18
N ASP A 477 -13.19 -8.00 0.73
CA ASP A 477 -14.28 -8.36 -0.20
C ASP A 477 -15.64 -8.27 0.48
N LEU A 478 -15.68 -8.47 1.80
CA LEU A 478 -16.91 -8.32 2.59
C LEU A 478 -17.40 -6.87 2.61
N HIS A 479 -16.58 -5.91 2.17
CA HIS A 479 -16.89 -4.48 2.12
C HIS A 479 -17.36 -4.01 0.74
N ASP A 480 -16.98 -4.71 -0.34
CA ASP A 480 -17.14 -4.21 -1.71
C ASP A 480 -17.36 -5.26 -2.81
N VAL A 481 -17.60 -6.54 -2.48
CA VAL A 481 -17.93 -7.56 -3.48
C VAL A 481 -19.27 -7.27 -4.16
N ASP A 482 -19.30 -7.28 -5.49
CA ASP A 482 -20.56 -7.21 -6.24
C ASP A 482 -21.42 -8.45 -5.91
N ILE A 483 -22.67 -8.23 -5.51
CA ILE A 483 -23.58 -9.32 -5.11
C ILE A 483 -23.85 -10.28 -6.27
N GLN A 484 -23.77 -9.82 -7.52
CA GLN A 484 -23.90 -10.70 -8.67
C GLN A 484 -22.75 -11.70 -8.76
N VAL A 485 -21.52 -11.36 -8.34
CA VAL A 485 -20.40 -12.32 -8.25
C VAL A 485 -20.75 -13.46 -7.29
N LEU A 486 -21.36 -13.12 -6.15
CA LEU A 486 -21.74 -14.12 -5.15
C LEU A 486 -22.88 -15.00 -5.65
N ASN A 487 -23.88 -14.42 -6.31
CA ASN A 487 -24.99 -15.15 -6.92
C ASN A 487 -24.49 -16.13 -7.99
N ASP A 488 -23.70 -15.65 -8.95
CA ASP A 488 -23.11 -16.44 -10.03
C ASP A 488 -22.31 -17.62 -9.47
N ALA A 489 -21.46 -17.37 -8.47
CA ALA A 489 -20.66 -18.42 -7.83
C ALA A 489 -21.54 -19.45 -7.11
N LEU A 490 -22.63 -19.02 -6.47
CA LEU A 490 -23.57 -19.88 -5.76
C LEU A 490 -24.44 -20.75 -6.70
N GLU A 491 -24.63 -20.33 -7.94
CA GLU A 491 -25.38 -21.07 -8.97
C GLU A 491 -24.60 -22.24 -9.58
N ARG A 492 -23.28 -22.30 -9.38
CA ARG A 492 -22.44 -23.40 -9.85
C ARG A 492 -22.93 -24.76 -9.31
N ASN A 493 -23.00 -25.74 -10.20
CA ASN A 493 -23.44 -27.10 -9.87
C ASN A 493 -22.31 -27.91 -9.22
N LEU A 494 -22.09 -27.69 -7.93
CA LEU A 494 -21.05 -28.35 -7.14
C LEU A 494 -21.67 -29.32 -6.12
N SER A 495 -20.98 -30.43 -5.86
CA SER A 495 -21.35 -31.37 -4.79
C SER A 495 -21.10 -30.77 -3.39
N PRO A 496 -21.76 -31.30 -2.34
CA PRO A 496 -21.53 -30.83 -0.96
C PRO A 496 -20.07 -30.92 -0.48
N GLU A 497 -19.27 -31.83 -1.04
CA GLU A 497 -17.85 -31.93 -0.72
C GLU A 497 -17.01 -30.88 -1.46
N GLN A 498 -17.35 -30.59 -2.72
CA GLN A 498 -16.71 -29.52 -3.49
C GLN A 498 -16.94 -28.14 -2.87
N TRP A 499 -18.10 -27.92 -2.23
CA TRP A 499 -18.37 -26.69 -1.48
C TRP A 499 -17.45 -26.45 -0.28
N LYS A 500 -16.71 -27.47 0.18
CA LYS A 500 -15.71 -27.31 1.25
C LYS A 500 -14.33 -26.94 0.72
N ASP A 501 -14.11 -27.00 -0.60
CA ASP A 501 -12.83 -26.69 -1.21
C ASP A 501 -12.75 -25.20 -1.58
N ALA A 502 -12.11 -24.40 -0.72
CA ALA A 502 -11.92 -22.97 -0.92
C ALA A 502 -11.21 -22.65 -2.25
N ASP A 503 -10.26 -23.49 -2.67
CA ASP A 503 -9.51 -23.34 -3.93
C ASP A 503 -10.37 -23.63 -5.18
N LEU A 504 -11.60 -24.13 -4.99
CA LEU A 504 -12.56 -24.37 -6.07
C LEU A 504 -13.68 -23.33 -6.09
N ILE A 505 -14.19 -22.93 -4.92
CA ILE A 505 -15.37 -22.07 -4.82
C ILE A 505 -15.04 -20.58 -4.83
N CYS A 506 -13.83 -20.20 -4.38
CA CYS A 506 -13.47 -18.81 -4.21
C CYS A 506 -13.36 -18.10 -5.58
N PRO A 507 -14.07 -16.98 -5.81
CA PRO A 507 -13.89 -16.19 -7.01
C PRO A 507 -12.58 -15.38 -6.99
N ARG A 508 -12.00 -15.11 -5.81
CA ARG A 508 -10.74 -14.38 -5.67
C ARG A 508 -9.52 -15.27 -5.91
N VAL A 509 -8.58 -14.78 -6.71
CA VAL A 509 -7.30 -15.44 -7.01
C VAL A 509 -6.14 -14.70 -6.33
N MET A 510 -6.13 -13.37 -6.37
CA MET A 510 -5.11 -12.49 -5.80
C MET A 510 -5.78 -11.25 -5.15
N LEU A 511 -5.40 -10.04 -5.58
CA LEU A 511 -5.91 -8.75 -5.08
C LEU A 511 -6.71 -7.98 -6.16
N GLU A 512 -7.26 -8.68 -7.14
CA GLU A 512 -8.08 -8.12 -8.22
C GLU A 512 -9.44 -7.59 -7.75
N HIS A 513 -10.11 -6.78 -8.58
CA HIS A 513 -11.54 -6.55 -8.43
C HIS A 513 -12.32 -7.79 -8.90
N LEU A 514 -13.43 -8.10 -8.22
CA LEU A 514 -14.26 -9.26 -8.55
C LEU A 514 -15.40 -8.83 -9.49
N TYR A 515 -15.37 -9.33 -10.72
CA TYR A 515 -16.37 -9.04 -11.74
C TYR A 515 -17.41 -10.18 -11.88
N PRO A 516 -18.70 -9.88 -12.11
CA PRO A 516 -19.74 -10.89 -12.34
C PRO A 516 -19.65 -11.46 -13.76
N VAL A 517 -18.76 -12.43 -13.95
CA VAL A 517 -18.36 -12.93 -15.28
C VAL A 517 -18.44 -14.46 -15.42
N GLU A 518 -19.15 -15.15 -14.53
CA GLU A 518 -19.13 -16.61 -14.52
C GLU A 518 -19.78 -17.22 -15.77
N ASP A 519 -20.79 -16.55 -16.35
CA ASP A 519 -21.43 -16.98 -17.60
C ASP A 519 -20.44 -16.96 -18.77
N GLN A 520 -19.64 -15.89 -18.89
CA GLN A 520 -18.63 -15.72 -19.92
C GLN A 520 -17.50 -16.76 -19.74
N LEU A 521 -17.09 -17.02 -18.49
CA LEU A 521 -16.11 -18.06 -18.18
C LEU A 521 -16.66 -19.46 -18.49
N SER A 522 -17.92 -19.72 -18.20
CA SER A 522 -18.58 -21.00 -18.51
C SER A 522 -18.66 -21.22 -20.02
N ALA A 523 -18.97 -20.18 -20.78
CA ALA A 523 -18.94 -20.21 -22.24
C ALA A 523 -17.51 -20.46 -22.77
N ALA A 524 -16.50 -19.82 -22.19
CA ALA A 524 -15.09 -20.03 -22.53
C ALA A 524 -14.64 -21.47 -22.27
N VAL A 525 -14.98 -22.04 -21.11
CA VAL A 525 -14.70 -23.44 -20.78
C VAL A 525 -15.39 -24.39 -21.75
N LYS A 526 -16.63 -24.09 -22.14
CA LYS A 526 -17.36 -24.89 -23.14
C LYS A 526 -16.70 -24.82 -24.52
N GLU A 527 -16.29 -23.63 -24.97
CA GLU A 527 -15.55 -23.44 -26.23
C GLU A 527 -14.27 -24.28 -26.23
N LEU A 528 -13.50 -24.25 -25.12
CA LEU A 528 -12.33 -25.10 -24.94
C LEU A 528 -12.69 -26.59 -24.97
N ALA A 529 -13.76 -26.99 -24.29
CA ALA A 529 -14.18 -28.38 -24.17
C ALA A 529 -14.51 -29.01 -25.53
N ASP A 530 -15.17 -28.26 -26.41
CA ASP A 530 -15.54 -28.69 -27.76
C ASP A 530 -14.31 -28.92 -28.66
N THR A 531 -13.16 -28.33 -28.33
CA THR A 531 -11.94 -28.45 -29.15
C THR A 531 -11.04 -29.65 -28.81
N ILE A 532 -11.10 -30.21 -27.59
CA ILE A 532 -10.06 -31.16 -27.11
C ILE A 532 -10.51 -32.55 -26.64
N GLN A 533 -11.69 -33.04 -27.04
CA GLN A 533 -12.27 -34.30 -26.50
C GLN A 533 -12.29 -34.29 -24.95
N TRP A 534 -12.72 -33.17 -24.36
CA TRP A 534 -12.61 -32.83 -22.95
C TRP A 534 -12.94 -33.97 -21.97
N GLU A 535 -14.04 -34.68 -22.20
CA GLU A 535 -14.50 -35.76 -21.31
C GLU A 535 -13.56 -36.97 -21.25
N GLN A 536 -12.71 -37.17 -22.27
CA GLN A 536 -11.71 -38.25 -22.30
C GLN A 536 -10.37 -37.83 -21.69
N ARG A 537 -10.21 -36.56 -21.35
CA ARG A 537 -8.97 -35.99 -20.82
C ARG A 537 -8.92 -36.07 -19.32
N SER A 538 -7.72 -36.31 -18.81
CA SER A 538 -7.39 -36.19 -17.39
C SER A 538 -7.49 -34.73 -16.91
N ILE A 539 -7.58 -34.49 -15.60
CA ILE A 539 -7.54 -33.14 -15.01
C ILE A 539 -6.24 -32.44 -15.42
N ALA A 540 -5.11 -33.13 -15.36
CA ALA A 540 -3.81 -32.56 -15.77
C ALA A 540 -3.79 -32.16 -17.27
N GLU A 541 -4.36 -32.99 -18.15
CA GLU A 541 -4.47 -32.64 -19.57
C GLU A 541 -5.39 -31.44 -19.82
N ARG A 542 -6.52 -31.35 -19.10
CA ARG A 542 -7.44 -30.20 -19.17
C ARG A 542 -6.78 -28.91 -18.67
N ALA A 543 -6.10 -28.97 -17.52
CA ALA A 543 -5.40 -27.83 -16.93
C ALA A 543 -4.31 -27.31 -17.88
N LYS A 544 -3.52 -28.22 -18.46
CA LYS A 544 -2.50 -27.87 -19.46
C LYS A 544 -3.11 -27.24 -20.72
N ALA A 545 -4.25 -27.72 -21.19
CA ALA A 545 -4.91 -27.16 -22.36
C ALA A 545 -5.44 -25.73 -22.12
N ILE A 546 -6.01 -25.47 -20.93
CA ILE A 546 -6.39 -24.10 -20.52
C ILE A 546 -5.16 -23.20 -20.53
N ALA A 547 -4.09 -23.58 -19.81
CA ALA A 547 -2.85 -22.81 -19.74
C ALA A 547 -2.28 -22.51 -21.14
N THR A 548 -2.09 -23.54 -21.97
CA THR A 548 -1.54 -23.41 -23.33
C THR A 548 -2.37 -22.47 -24.20
N THR A 549 -3.69 -22.48 -24.05
CA THR A 549 -4.57 -21.58 -24.82
C THR A 549 -4.35 -20.13 -24.41
N VAL A 550 -4.32 -19.86 -23.11
CA VAL A 550 -4.13 -18.50 -22.58
C VAL A 550 -2.68 -18.02 -22.80
N GLU A 551 -1.68 -18.90 -22.83
CA GLU A 551 -0.30 -18.53 -23.22
C GLU A 551 -0.20 -17.99 -24.65
N GLY A 552 -1.13 -18.37 -25.53
CA GLY A 552 -1.24 -17.82 -26.87
C GLY A 552 -1.79 -16.39 -26.93
N PHE A 553 -2.26 -15.84 -25.81
CA PHE A 553 -2.83 -14.49 -25.74
C PHE A 553 -1.72 -13.45 -25.74
N LYS A 554 -2.04 -12.25 -26.21
CA LYS A 554 -1.07 -11.15 -26.22
C LYS A 554 -0.81 -10.65 -24.79
N ILE A 555 0.47 -10.54 -24.42
CA ILE A 555 0.89 -9.89 -23.18
C ILE A 555 0.92 -8.37 -23.39
N ASP A 556 0.17 -7.61 -22.57
CA ASP A 556 0.25 -6.15 -22.51
C ASP A 556 0.87 -5.66 -21.21
N GLU A 557 2.14 -5.28 -21.27
CA GLU A 557 2.83 -4.56 -20.18
C GLU A 557 3.13 -3.10 -20.60
N LEU A 558 2.69 -2.67 -21.79
CA LEU A 558 2.98 -1.35 -22.35
C LEU A 558 1.92 -0.32 -21.94
N TYR A 559 0.64 -0.71 -21.99
CA TYR A 559 -0.50 0.13 -21.60
C TYR A 559 -1.16 -0.31 -20.28
N ASN A 560 -0.61 -1.35 -19.63
CA ASN A 560 -0.93 -1.71 -18.25
C ASN A 560 0.34 -1.99 -17.41
N PRO A 561 1.29 -1.03 -17.32
CA PRO A 561 2.60 -1.24 -16.69
C PRO A 561 2.51 -1.53 -15.18
N ASN A 562 1.43 -1.12 -14.52
CA ASN A 562 1.17 -1.41 -13.11
C ASN A 562 0.42 -2.73 -12.86
N ARG A 563 0.11 -3.49 -13.93
CA ARG A 563 -0.57 -4.79 -13.84
C ARG A 563 -1.87 -4.72 -13.02
N ILE A 564 -2.66 -3.69 -13.31
CA ILE A 564 -4.03 -3.59 -12.78
C ILE A 564 -4.83 -4.72 -13.41
N VAL A 565 -5.42 -5.59 -12.59
CA VAL A 565 -6.03 -6.82 -13.10
C VAL A 565 -7.28 -6.49 -13.91
N MET A 566 -7.27 -6.88 -15.17
CA MET A 566 -8.41 -6.81 -16.09
C MET A 566 -9.48 -7.84 -15.73
N SER A 567 -10.73 -7.55 -16.08
CA SER A 567 -11.81 -8.54 -16.00
C SER A 567 -11.46 -9.81 -16.78
N PRO A 568 -11.60 -11.02 -16.18
CA PRO A 568 -11.36 -12.27 -16.89
C PRO A 568 -12.16 -12.42 -18.19
N ALA A 569 -13.39 -11.87 -18.25
CA ALA A 569 -14.18 -11.85 -19.47
C ALA A 569 -13.55 -10.99 -20.57
N SER A 570 -13.03 -9.82 -20.22
CA SER A 570 -12.35 -8.94 -21.18
C SER A 570 -11.06 -9.56 -21.69
N VAL A 571 -10.27 -10.18 -20.81
CA VAL A 571 -9.06 -10.93 -21.20
C VAL A 571 -9.41 -12.05 -22.18
N TRP A 572 -10.49 -12.80 -21.93
CA TRP A 572 -10.96 -13.85 -22.83
C TRP A 572 -11.49 -13.31 -24.16
N THR A 573 -12.25 -12.22 -24.16
CA THR A 573 -12.84 -11.61 -25.36
C THR A 573 -11.76 -11.05 -26.30
N TYR A 574 -10.82 -10.27 -25.75
CA TYR A 574 -9.79 -9.60 -26.53
C TYR A 574 -8.52 -10.44 -26.70
N LYS A 575 -8.44 -11.61 -26.05
CA LYS A 575 -7.29 -12.52 -26.10
C LYS A 575 -5.98 -11.79 -25.73
N MET A 576 -6.05 -10.93 -24.71
CA MET A 576 -4.98 -10.02 -24.32
C MET A 576 -5.09 -9.64 -22.84
N GLY A 577 -3.95 -9.51 -22.16
CA GLY A 577 -3.86 -8.97 -20.80
C GLY A 577 -2.40 -8.92 -20.34
N ASP A 578 -2.11 -8.22 -19.25
CA ASP A 578 -0.79 -8.32 -18.61
C ASP A 578 -0.61 -9.71 -17.96
N THR A 579 0.61 -10.02 -17.52
CA THR A 579 0.95 -11.33 -16.95
C THR A 579 0.09 -11.71 -15.74
N ARG A 580 -0.32 -10.74 -14.91
CA ARG A 580 -1.18 -10.95 -13.75
C ARG A 580 -2.62 -11.24 -14.17
N SER A 581 -3.15 -10.46 -15.11
CA SER A 581 -4.50 -10.66 -15.65
C SER A 581 -4.68 -12.02 -16.32
N LEU A 582 -3.68 -12.47 -17.10
CA LEU A 582 -3.67 -13.78 -17.72
C LEU A 582 -3.62 -14.92 -16.67
N THR A 583 -2.84 -14.73 -15.60
CA THR A 583 -2.76 -15.70 -14.48
C THR A 583 -4.11 -15.84 -13.77
N VAL A 584 -4.77 -14.71 -13.47
CA VAL A 584 -6.11 -14.71 -12.86
C VAL A 584 -7.11 -15.42 -13.77
N LEU A 585 -7.09 -15.15 -15.08
CA LEU A 585 -7.96 -15.84 -16.04
C LEU A 585 -7.75 -17.36 -16.01
N VAL A 586 -6.50 -17.85 -16.03
CA VAL A 586 -6.22 -19.30 -15.98
C VAL A 586 -6.81 -19.93 -14.73
N VAL A 587 -6.56 -19.36 -13.55
CA VAL A 587 -7.10 -19.91 -12.29
C VAL A 587 -8.63 -19.89 -12.29
N ARG A 588 -9.26 -18.81 -12.78
CA ARG A 588 -10.72 -18.73 -12.89
C ARG A 588 -11.29 -19.76 -13.85
N LEU A 589 -10.69 -19.96 -15.04
CA LEU A 589 -11.11 -21.00 -15.98
C LEU A 589 -10.97 -22.41 -15.41
N LEU A 590 -9.89 -22.70 -14.67
CA LEU A 590 -9.71 -23.98 -13.97
C LEU A 590 -10.84 -24.22 -12.96
N ARG A 591 -11.15 -23.22 -12.13
CA ARG A 591 -12.22 -23.32 -11.13
C ARG A 591 -13.58 -23.49 -11.79
N THR A 592 -13.90 -22.71 -12.82
CA THR A 592 -15.15 -22.86 -13.60
C THR A 592 -15.25 -24.24 -14.25
N ALA A 593 -14.12 -24.82 -14.69
CA ALA A 593 -14.02 -26.19 -15.18
C ALA A 593 -14.13 -27.29 -14.10
N GLY A 594 -14.31 -26.92 -12.83
CA GLY A 594 -14.42 -27.87 -11.71
C GLY A 594 -13.07 -28.35 -11.14
N ILE A 595 -11.96 -27.69 -11.50
CA ILE A 595 -10.60 -28.03 -11.07
C ILE A 595 -10.20 -27.12 -9.91
N SER A 596 -9.86 -27.72 -8.77
CA SER A 596 -9.33 -27.01 -7.60
C SER A 596 -7.97 -26.41 -7.93
N ALA A 597 -7.84 -25.09 -7.86
CA ALA A 597 -6.64 -24.37 -8.27
C ALA A 597 -6.46 -23.06 -7.50
N LYS A 598 -5.22 -22.65 -7.28
CA LYS A 598 -4.89 -21.35 -6.69
C LYS A 598 -3.60 -20.79 -7.24
N TYR A 599 -3.38 -19.50 -7.00
CA TYR A 599 -2.07 -18.89 -7.14
C TYR A 599 -1.31 -19.08 -5.83
N ASP A 600 -0.17 -19.75 -5.89
CA ASP A 600 0.77 -19.89 -4.78
C ASP A 600 1.64 -18.63 -4.70
N THR A 601 1.30 -17.73 -3.78
CA THR A 601 2.01 -16.45 -3.59
C THR A 601 3.45 -16.64 -3.14
N ALA A 602 3.77 -17.73 -2.43
CA ALA A 602 5.12 -18.02 -1.96
C ALA A 602 6.11 -18.12 -3.12
N ASN A 603 5.75 -18.88 -4.15
CA ASN A 603 6.61 -19.14 -5.30
C ASN A 603 6.22 -18.35 -6.55
N GLY A 604 5.07 -17.70 -6.54
CA GLY A 604 4.53 -16.95 -7.67
C GLY A 604 4.04 -17.82 -8.83
N VAL A 605 3.51 -19.02 -8.55
CA VAL A 605 3.09 -20.01 -9.57
C VAL A 605 1.63 -20.42 -9.42
N ILE A 606 1.05 -21.01 -10.47
CA ILE A 606 -0.28 -21.63 -10.40
C ILE A 606 -0.12 -23.07 -9.91
N VAL A 607 -0.93 -23.48 -8.93
CA VAL A 607 -1.03 -24.88 -8.49
C VAL A 607 -2.46 -25.38 -8.61
N TYR A 608 -2.63 -26.68 -8.90
CA TYR A 608 -3.93 -27.34 -8.99
C TYR A 608 -3.88 -28.75 -8.39
N LYS A 609 -5.05 -29.32 -8.05
CA LYS A 609 -5.17 -30.72 -7.61
C LYS A 609 -5.41 -31.65 -8.80
N ASP A 610 -4.60 -32.70 -8.93
CA ASP A 610 -4.76 -33.73 -9.96
C ASP A 610 -5.88 -34.74 -9.62
N GLU A 611 -6.00 -35.81 -10.42
CA GLU A 611 -7.05 -36.83 -10.28
C GLU A 611 -6.90 -37.65 -8.97
N GLN A 612 -5.72 -37.64 -8.35
CA GLN A 612 -5.47 -38.27 -7.05
C GLN A 612 -5.61 -37.27 -5.88
N GLY A 613 -5.95 -36.01 -6.17
CA GLY A 613 -6.02 -34.93 -5.18
C GLY A 613 -4.65 -34.40 -4.75
N LYS A 614 -3.57 -34.74 -5.46
CA LYS A 614 -2.23 -34.24 -5.17
C LYS A 614 -2.02 -32.88 -5.84
N THR A 615 -1.36 -31.97 -5.14
CA THR A 615 -0.99 -30.64 -5.65
C THR A 615 0.10 -30.75 -6.71
N GLN A 616 -0.12 -30.13 -7.86
CA GLN A 616 0.78 -30.04 -8.99
C GLN A 616 0.99 -28.59 -9.37
N ILE A 617 2.20 -28.23 -9.81
CA ILE A 617 2.50 -26.93 -10.42
C ILE A 617 2.01 -26.97 -11.86
N LEU A 618 1.29 -25.94 -12.28
CA LEU A 618 0.91 -25.71 -13.67
C LEU A 618 1.89 -24.71 -14.30
N PRO A 619 2.79 -25.15 -15.20
CA PRO A 619 3.67 -24.23 -15.91
C PRO A 619 2.84 -23.24 -16.73
N PHE A 620 3.08 -21.94 -16.53
CA PHE A 620 2.35 -20.88 -17.20
C PHE A 620 3.20 -19.61 -17.29
N LEU A 621 3.47 -19.12 -18.50
CA LEU A 621 4.24 -17.88 -18.78
C LEU A 621 5.65 -17.81 -18.15
N GLN A 622 6.15 -18.93 -17.62
CA GLN A 622 7.51 -19.05 -17.12
C GLN A 622 8.48 -18.97 -18.32
N LYS A 623 9.21 -17.86 -18.45
CA LYS A 623 10.19 -17.65 -19.52
C LYS A 623 11.22 -18.77 -19.50
N ASN A 624 11.12 -19.73 -20.42
CA ASN A 624 12.09 -20.78 -20.76
C ASN A 624 13.02 -21.15 -19.59
N GLU A 625 12.46 -21.88 -18.65
CA GLU A 625 13.16 -22.51 -17.54
C GLU A 625 14.18 -23.52 -18.09
N LYS A 626 15.40 -23.06 -18.35
CA LYS A 626 16.56 -23.95 -18.37
C LYS A 626 17.00 -24.34 -16.96
N GLU A 627 16.41 -23.76 -15.92
CA GLU A 627 16.76 -23.99 -14.51
C GLU A 627 15.54 -23.98 -13.56
N VAL A 628 14.42 -24.67 -13.89
CA VAL A 628 13.63 -25.24 -12.78
C VAL A 628 14.39 -26.45 -12.27
N VAL A 629 15.30 -26.17 -11.35
CA VAL A 629 16.06 -27.20 -10.66
C VAL A 629 15.18 -27.75 -9.55
N SER A 630 14.58 -28.89 -9.87
CA SER A 630 14.10 -29.93 -8.94
C SER A 630 13.03 -29.55 -7.93
N ALA A 631 11.91 -30.27 -7.98
CA ALA A 631 10.91 -30.36 -6.91
C ALA A 631 11.47 -30.83 -5.53
N ASP A 632 12.80 -31.02 -5.39
CA ASP A 632 13.48 -31.48 -4.17
C ASP A 632 14.37 -30.41 -3.48
N CYS A 633 14.35 -29.12 -3.88
CA CYS A 633 15.08 -28.06 -3.17
C CYS A 633 14.34 -27.62 -1.89
N ALA A 634 14.46 -28.41 -0.82
CA ALA A 634 13.90 -28.06 0.49
C ALA A 634 14.77 -27.00 1.19
N LEU A 635 14.16 -25.86 1.52
CA LEU A 635 14.75 -24.86 2.42
C LEU A 635 14.93 -25.47 3.82
N ARG A 636 16.13 -25.39 4.38
CA ARG A 636 16.38 -25.85 5.75
C ARG A 636 17.00 -24.72 6.56
N LEU A 637 16.23 -24.18 7.50
CA LEU A 637 16.68 -23.14 8.40
C LEU A 637 16.96 -23.72 9.78
N SER A 638 18.00 -23.20 10.43
CA SER A 638 18.23 -23.43 11.86
C SER A 638 18.40 -22.09 12.57
N TYR A 639 17.96 -22.02 13.81
CA TYR A 639 18.17 -20.85 14.63
C TYR A 639 18.45 -21.27 16.06
N LYS A 640 19.51 -20.72 16.63
CA LYS A 640 19.80 -20.86 18.05
C LYS A 640 19.11 -19.70 18.75
N SER A 641 18.07 -19.99 19.52
CA SER A 641 17.31 -18.95 20.24
C SER A 641 18.21 -18.05 21.07
N GLU A 642 18.05 -16.74 20.91
CA GLU A 642 18.77 -15.72 21.65
C GLU A 642 17.78 -14.93 22.52
N GLY A 643 18.24 -14.34 23.63
CA GLY A 643 17.36 -13.71 24.61
C GLY A 643 16.39 -12.68 24.02
N TYR A 644 16.84 -11.85 23.08
CA TYR A 644 16.02 -10.80 22.45
C TYR A 644 15.15 -11.29 21.29
N LEU A 645 15.60 -12.30 20.54
CA LEU A 645 14.89 -12.84 19.38
C LEU A 645 14.66 -14.32 19.63
N LYS A 646 13.48 -14.66 20.15
CA LYS A 646 13.16 -16.06 20.47
C LYS A 646 12.89 -16.89 19.22
N THR A 647 12.17 -16.29 18.28
CA THR A 647 11.70 -16.93 17.05
C THR A 647 11.71 -15.90 15.92
N PRO A 648 12.71 -15.93 15.03
CA PRO A 648 12.75 -15.07 13.85
C PRO A 648 11.53 -15.26 12.98
N LYS A 649 11.02 -14.14 12.46
CA LYS A 649 9.83 -14.08 11.62
C LYS A 649 10.17 -13.57 10.22
N TYR A 650 9.51 -14.15 9.23
CA TYR A 650 9.64 -13.77 7.83
C TYR A 650 9.22 -12.30 7.60
N GLU A 651 9.94 -11.58 6.75
CA GLU A 651 9.79 -10.15 6.45
C GLU A 651 9.95 -9.19 7.64
N THR A 652 10.12 -9.70 8.86
CA THR A 652 10.38 -8.87 10.05
C THR A 652 11.84 -8.94 10.44
N ASN A 653 12.41 -10.15 10.47
CA ASN A 653 13.81 -10.35 10.86
C ASN A 653 14.64 -10.96 9.72
N PHE A 654 14.04 -11.82 8.91
CA PHE A 654 14.72 -12.45 7.78
C PHE A 654 13.80 -12.59 6.57
N SER A 655 14.40 -12.71 5.39
CA SER A 655 13.72 -13.11 4.16
C SER A 655 14.55 -14.13 3.41
N VAL A 656 13.91 -14.84 2.50
CA VAL A 656 14.55 -15.76 1.55
C VAL A 656 14.25 -15.21 0.17
N GLY A 657 15.27 -15.06 -0.66
CA GLY A 657 15.13 -14.59 -2.02
C GLY A 657 15.95 -15.40 -3.01
N TYR A 658 15.87 -15.00 -4.28
CA TYR A 658 16.55 -15.59 -5.41
C TYR A 658 17.00 -14.53 -6.42
N VAL A 659 18.00 -14.86 -7.22
CA VAL A 659 18.42 -14.04 -8.35
C VAL A 659 17.59 -14.43 -9.57
N ASP A 660 16.89 -13.46 -10.16
CA ASP A 660 16.09 -13.69 -11.36
C ASP A 660 16.94 -13.77 -12.65
N ASN A 661 16.30 -14.02 -13.78
CA ASN A 661 16.98 -14.14 -15.08
C ASN A 661 17.64 -12.83 -15.57
N ASP A 662 17.22 -11.68 -15.04
CA ASP A 662 17.84 -10.38 -15.32
C ASP A 662 19.03 -10.12 -14.37
N GLY A 663 19.34 -11.04 -13.45
CA GLY A 663 20.37 -10.89 -12.43
C GLY A 663 19.96 -10.00 -11.25
N GLN A 664 18.67 -9.71 -11.10
CA GLN A 664 18.13 -8.88 -10.03
C GLN A 664 17.72 -9.72 -8.82
N LEU A 665 17.84 -9.13 -7.63
CA LEU A 665 17.40 -9.76 -6.39
C LEU A 665 15.86 -9.74 -6.30
N THR A 666 15.24 -10.87 -5.98
CA THR A 666 13.79 -11.02 -5.78
C THR A 666 13.52 -11.84 -4.53
N THR A 667 12.47 -11.50 -3.78
CA THR A 667 12.13 -12.18 -2.51
C THR A 667 10.94 -13.12 -2.72
N TYR A 668 10.97 -14.31 -2.10
CA TYR A 668 9.84 -15.25 -2.12
C TYR A 668 8.66 -14.67 -1.33
N GLY A 669 7.42 -14.90 -1.75
CA GLY A 669 6.24 -14.26 -1.15
C GLY A 669 5.62 -15.07 -0.01
N PHE A 670 6.42 -15.56 0.94
CA PHE A 670 5.88 -16.30 2.09
C PHE A 670 5.04 -15.39 2.99
N ASP A 671 4.11 -15.97 3.75
CA ASP A 671 3.20 -15.19 4.58
C ASP A 671 3.96 -14.35 5.62
N TRP A 672 3.58 -13.08 5.72
CA TRP A 672 4.17 -12.10 6.63
C TRP A 672 4.15 -12.60 8.09
N GLN A 673 5.23 -12.33 8.83
CA GLN A 673 5.44 -12.77 10.21
C GLN A 673 5.49 -14.29 10.45
N THR A 674 5.49 -15.12 9.42
CA THR A 674 5.61 -16.58 9.58
C THR A 674 6.90 -16.95 10.32
N PRO A 675 6.84 -17.76 11.39
CA PRO A 675 8.02 -18.23 12.11
C PRO A 675 8.99 -19.00 11.21
N TYR A 676 10.31 -18.83 11.43
CA TYR A 676 11.34 -19.48 10.59
C TYR A 676 11.21 -21.00 10.47
N ASN A 677 10.70 -21.67 11.51
CA ASN A 677 10.52 -23.12 11.54
C ASN A 677 9.32 -23.59 10.71
N GLU A 678 8.37 -22.70 10.40
CA GLU A 678 7.26 -22.97 9.48
C GLU A 678 7.65 -22.67 8.02
N VAL A 679 8.47 -21.63 7.81
CA VAL A 679 9.10 -21.37 6.50
C VAL A 679 10.09 -22.48 6.13
N SER A 680 10.82 -23.01 7.12
CA SER A 680 11.74 -24.13 6.92
C SER A 680 10.99 -25.38 6.46
N GLY A 681 11.41 -25.95 5.34
CA GLY A 681 10.77 -27.09 4.67
C GLY A 681 10.06 -26.70 3.37
N ALA A 682 9.88 -25.40 3.11
CA ALA A 682 9.37 -24.92 1.83
C ALA A 682 10.23 -25.40 0.65
N SER A 683 9.58 -25.77 -0.45
CA SER A 683 10.25 -26.07 -1.71
C SER A 683 10.56 -24.77 -2.43
N LEU A 684 11.84 -24.48 -2.61
CA LEU A 684 12.31 -23.35 -3.42
C LEU A 684 12.35 -23.77 -4.88
N LEU A 685 11.90 -22.91 -5.80
CA LEU A 685 11.83 -23.23 -7.23
C LEU A 685 13.06 -22.77 -8.03
N TYR A 686 13.83 -21.85 -7.47
CA TYR A 686 15.02 -21.27 -8.12
C TYR A 686 16.30 -21.86 -7.53
N ASP A 687 17.40 -21.79 -8.27
CA ASP A 687 18.69 -22.38 -7.91
C ASP A 687 19.62 -21.37 -7.19
N LYS A 688 19.58 -20.10 -7.59
CA LYS A 688 20.41 -19.00 -7.07
C LYS A 688 19.73 -18.29 -5.91
N ASN A 689 19.57 -19.01 -4.80
CA ASN A 689 18.89 -18.50 -3.61
C ASN A 689 19.84 -17.74 -2.68
N TYR A 690 19.25 -16.87 -1.85
CA TYR A 690 19.93 -16.17 -0.75
C TYR A 690 18.98 -15.97 0.44
N ILE A 691 19.58 -15.66 1.59
CA ILE A 691 18.91 -15.24 2.82
C ILE A 691 19.40 -13.84 3.16
N ILE A 692 18.48 -12.95 3.51
CA ILE A 692 18.77 -11.67 4.14
C ILE A 692 18.33 -11.77 5.60
N THR A 693 19.21 -11.40 6.52
CA THR A 693 18.85 -11.09 7.91
C THR A 693 19.14 -9.62 8.16
N GLY A 694 18.37 -8.99 9.05
CA GLY A 694 18.67 -7.63 9.47
C GLY A 694 18.40 -7.38 10.94
N THR A 695 19.16 -6.45 11.51
CA THR A 695 18.97 -5.95 12.87
C THR A 695 18.98 -4.42 12.81
N ARG A 696 17.86 -3.82 13.19
CA ARG A 696 17.66 -2.37 13.13
C ARG A 696 18.04 -1.74 14.47
N LEU A 697 18.95 -0.78 14.42
CA LEU A 697 19.42 -0.01 15.57
C LEU A 697 18.45 1.13 15.91
N ALA A 698 18.64 1.76 17.07
CA ALA A 698 17.77 2.83 17.57
C ALA A 698 17.69 4.03 16.62
N ASP A 699 18.82 4.40 16.01
CA ASP A 699 18.91 5.47 15.01
C ASP A 699 18.35 5.08 13.63
N GLY A 700 17.79 3.88 13.47
CA GLY A 700 17.26 3.37 12.22
C GLY A 700 18.30 2.74 11.30
N THR A 701 19.59 2.77 11.65
CA THR A 701 20.66 2.04 10.95
C THR A 701 20.36 0.55 10.95
N VAL A 702 20.70 -0.13 9.86
CA VAL A 702 20.49 -1.57 9.73
C VAL A 702 21.83 -2.28 9.61
N LEU A 703 22.01 -3.32 10.42
CA LEU A 703 23.04 -4.33 10.24
C LEU A 703 22.44 -5.47 9.42
N LEU A 704 22.80 -5.54 8.14
CA LEU A 704 22.28 -6.50 7.17
C LEU A 704 23.29 -7.62 6.94
N GLY A 705 22.86 -8.86 7.10
CA GLY A 705 23.59 -10.06 6.67
C GLY A 705 22.99 -10.67 5.41
N PHE A 706 23.72 -10.65 4.30
CA PHE A 706 23.36 -11.30 3.04
C PHE A 706 24.15 -12.61 2.91
N ARG A 707 23.47 -13.73 2.70
CA ARG A 707 24.11 -15.06 2.58
C ARG A 707 23.51 -15.85 1.44
N LYS A 708 24.33 -16.48 0.61
CA LYS A 708 23.84 -17.43 -0.39
C LYS A 708 23.21 -18.65 0.29
N GLN A 709 22.15 -19.18 -0.30
CA GLN A 709 21.44 -20.37 0.17
C GLN A 709 21.61 -21.51 -0.83
N THR A 710 22.24 -22.60 -0.39
CA THR A 710 22.32 -23.84 -1.18
C THR A 710 21.12 -24.73 -0.89
N CYS A 711 20.52 -25.32 -1.93
CA CYS A 711 19.40 -26.25 -1.78
C CYS A 711 19.72 -27.44 -0.86
N GLY A 712 18.83 -27.70 0.11
CA GLY A 712 18.94 -28.87 1.01
C GLY A 712 19.99 -28.77 2.12
N GLU A 713 20.84 -27.74 2.10
CA GLU A 713 21.79 -27.44 3.18
C GLU A 713 21.11 -26.69 4.32
N ILE A 714 21.51 -27.00 5.56
CA ILE A 714 21.01 -26.29 6.75
C ILE A 714 21.71 -24.95 6.85
N SER A 715 20.95 -23.87 6.74
CA SER A 715 21.46 -22.52 6.90
C SER A 715 21.08 -21.96 8.27
N PRO A 716 22.07 -21.58 9.09
CA PRO A 716 21.80 -20.89 10.34
C PRO A 716 21.35 -19.45 10.06
N LEU A 717 20.25 -19.03 10.69
CA LEU A 717 19.87 -17.62 10.74
C LEU A 717 20.80 -16.91 11.74
N ILE A 718 21.65 -16.02 11.24
CA ILE A 718 22.63 -15.26 12.01
C ILE A 718 22.27 -13.78 11.92
N PHE A 719 22.16 -13.13 13.07
CA PHE A 719 21.80 -11.71 13.19
C PHE A 719 23.01 -10.94 13.71
N ASP A 720 23.46 -9.96 12.93
CA ASP A 720 24.58 -9.12 13.31
C ASP A 720 24.16 -8.19 14.47
N ARG A 721 25.09 -7.90 15.39
CA ARG A 721 24.82 -7.11 16.60
C ARG A 721 25.81 -5.97 16.75
N ASP A 722 25.37 -4.92 17.43
CA ASP A 722 26.22 -3.85 17.94
C ASP A 722 26.29 -3.97 19.48
N GLU A 723 27.33 -4.64 20.00
CA GLU A 723 27.51 -4.89 21.45
C GLU A 723 27.70 -3.59 22.26
N MET A 724 27.93 -2.44 21.60
CA MET A 724 28.06 -1.13 22.24
C MET A 724 26.74 -0.35 22.32
N ALA A 725 25.64 -0.87 21.76
CA ALA A 725 24.39 -0.13 21.60
C ALA A 725 23.61 0.13 22.91
N VAL A 726 23.79 -0.69 23.96
CA VAL A 726 23.19 -0.42 25.28
C VAL A 726 24.15 0.39 26.14
N SER A 727 24.20 1.69 25.88
CA SER A 727 24.88 2.65 26.74
C SER A 727 23.85 3.41 27.59
N VAL A 728 24.28 3.95 28.74
CA VAL A 728 23.44 4.91 29.47
C VAL A 728 23.40 6.18 28.62
N ILE A 729 22.25 6.45 28.01
CA ILE A 729 22.07 7.55 27.05
C ILE A 729 21.49 8.82 27.71
N GLY A 730 21.15 8.75 29.00
CA GLY A 730 20.88 9.93 29.83
C GLY A 730 20.19 9.61 31.15
N ASN A 731 19.42 10.56 31.70
CA ASN A 731 18.88 10.50 33.05
C ASN A 731 17.37 10.82 33.14
N LEU A 732 16.66 10.14 34.03
CA LEU A 732 15.23 10.37 34.32
C LEU A 732 14.96 10.25 35.82
N ASN A 733 14.34 11.25 36.45
CA ASN A 733 14.03 11.20 37.89
C ASN A 733 12.88 10.20 38.19
N ALA A 734 13.21 9.02 38.71
CA ALA A 734 12.24 7.97 39.04
C ALA A 734 11.30 8.35 40.22
N GLU A 735 11.64 9.37 41.01
CA GLU A 735 10.75 9.91 42.06
C GLU A 735 9.82 11.01 41.54
N ALA A 736 9.87 11.34 40.25
CA ALA A 736 8.97 12.34 39.67
C ALA A 736 7.52 11.88 39.79
N LEU A 737 6.65 12.82 40.17
CA LEU A 737 5.24 12.57 40.42
C LEU A 737 4.43 12.75 39.14
N TYR A 738 3.44 11.88 38.95
CA TYR A 738 2.42 11.98 37.92
C TYR A 738 1.04 11.70 38.53
N TYR A 739 -0.01 12.21 37.88
CA TYR A 739 -1.38 11.97 38.30
C TYR A 739 -1.88 10.63 37.76
N ASP A 740 -2.07 9.64 38.63
CA ASP A 740 -2.56 8.30 38.28
C ASP A 740 -4.09 8.29 38.12
N LEU A 741 -4.58 7.84 36.96
CA LEU A 741 -6.02 7.85 36.67
C LEU A 741 -6.78 6.79 37.48
N ALA A 742 -6.14 5.67 37.79
CA ALA A 742 -6.79 4.57 38.50
C ALA A 742 -7.06 4.91 39.98
N THR A 743 -6.09 5.54 40.65
CA THR A 743 -6.24 5.94 42.06
C THR A 743 -6.65 7.39 42.27
N GLN A 744 -6.68 8.20 41.22
CA GLN A 744 -7.04 9.62 41.27
C GLN A 744 -6.14 10.42 42.25
N ALA A 745 -4.85 10.11 42.25
CA ALA A 745 -3.87 10.71 43.16
C ALA A 745 -2.50 10.84 42.49
N GLU A 746 -1.68 11.75 43.03
CA GLU A 746 -0.27 11.88 42.66
C GLU A 746 0.53 10.67 43.18
N LYS A 747 1.33 10.08 42.29
CA LYS A 747 2.24 8.97 42.59
C LYS A 747 3.59 9.21 41.95
N SER A 748 4.67 8.77 42.59
CA SER A 748 5.96 8.74 41.92
C SER A 748 6.04 7.57 40.95
N ILE A 749 6.79 7.74 39.85
CA ILE A 749 7.05 6.69 38.86
C ILE A 749 7.49 5.39 39.57
N ILE A 750 8.46 5.47 40.48
CA ILE A 750 8.98 4.32 41.24
C ILE A 750 7.95 3.69 42.19
N SER A 751 7.01 4.46 42.74
CA SER A 751 5.94 3.90 43.58
C SER A 751 4.96 3.04 42.77
N THR A 752 4.82 3.32 41.47
CA THR A 752 4.01 2.53 40.54
C THR A 752 4.77 1.36 39.96
N THR A 753 6.02 1.57 39.54
CA THR A 753 6.80 0.57 38.81
C THR A 753 7.54 -0.40 39.73
N GLY A 754 7.85 0.01 40.96
CA GLY A 754 8.68 -0.76 41.87
C GLY A 754 10.18 -0.66 41.55
N ARG A 755 11.00 -1.56 42.13
CA ARG A 755 12.44 -1.60 41.90
C ARG A 755 12.78 -2.32 40.59
N GLY A 756 13.68 -1.76 39.79
CA GLY A 756 14.13 -2.33 38.51
C GLY A 756 13.97 -1.36 37.34
N TYR A 757 13.94 -1.92 36.13
CA TYR A 757 13.64 -1.18 34.90
C TYR A 757 12.13 -1.03 34.70
N TYR A 758 11.75 0.03 34.01
CA TYR A 758 10.37 0.32 33.62
C TYR A 758 10.32 1.06 32.29
N VAL A 759 9.15 1.02 31.67
CA VAL A 759 8.85 1.76 30.44
C VAL A 759 8.00 2.98 30.80
N LEU A 760 8.38 4.13 30.28
CA LEU A 760 7.57 5.34 30.31
C LEU A 760 7.22 5.76 28.88
N VAL A 761 5.94 5.92 28.61
CA VAL A 761 5.43 6.44 27.33
C VAL A 761 4.78 7.79 27.56
N ILE A 762 5.22 8.83 26.86
CA ILE A 762 4.59 10.15 26.86
C ILE A 762 3.92 10.35 25.50
N GLY A 763 2.60 10.19 25.45
CA GLY A 763 1.80 10.21 24.22
C GLY A 763 0.84 11.40 24.12
N ARG A 764 0.10 11.44 23.02
CA ARG A 764 -1.06 12.34 22.80
C ARG A 764 -2.28 11.50 22.45
N ALA A 765 -3.46 11.95 22.85
CA ALA A 765 -4.69 11.39 22.30
C ALA A 765 -4.93 11.92 20.88
N HIS A 766 -5.67 11.15 20.07
CA HIS A 766 -5.95 11.47 18.67
C HIS A 766 -4.68 11.70 17.84
N HIS A 767 -3.65 10.90 18.12
CA HIS A 767 -2.34 11.05 17.51
C HIS A 767 -1.89 9.69 16.99
N GLU A 768 -1.96 9.52 15.67
CA GLU A 768 -1.75 8.24 14.97
C GLU A 768 -0.42 7.55 15.36
N PRO A 769 0.71 8.27 15.52
CA PRO A 769 1.94 7.65 16.04
C PRO A 769 1.83 7.10 17.46
N THR A 770 1.06 7.74 18.34
CA THR A 770 0.81 7.22 19.69
C THR A 770 -0.04 5.96 19.63
N ASP A 771 -1.09 5.95 18.81
CA ASP A 771 -1.94 4.79 18.63
C ASP A 771 -1.15 3.60 18.06
N HIS A 772 -0.30 3.86 17.07
CA HIS A 772 0.53 2.84 16.42
C HIS A 772 1.52 2.20 17.39
N ILE A 773 2.24 3.01 18.17
CA ILE A 773 3.22 2.54 19.16
C ILE A 773 2.54 1.74 20.28
N LEU A 774 1.38 2.19 20.78
CA LEU A 774 0.64 1.46 21.82
C LEU A 774 0.11 0.11 21.31
N ARG A 775 -0.39 0.06 20.06
CA ARG A 775 -0.81 -1.20 19.42
C ARG A 775 0.37 -2.14 19.23
N ASP A 776 1.51 -1.63 18.78
CA ASP A 776 2.70 -2.45 18.56
C ASP A 776 3.27 -3.00 19.88
N MET A 777 3.18 -2.24 20.97
CA MET A 777 3.53 -2.71 22.32
C MET A 777 2.63 -3.84 22.85
N GLN A 778 1.44 -4.09 22.27
CA GLN A 778 0.65 -5.28 22.64
C GLN A 778 1.39 -6.59 22.34
N ALA A 779 2.29 -6.59 21.36
CA ALA A 779 3.11 -7.76 21.04
C ALA A 779 4.05 -8.17 22.19
N LEU A 780 4.32 -7.26 23.13
CA LEU A 780 5.13 -7.52 24.33
C LEU A 780 4.38 -8.32 25.41
N VAL A 781 3.05 -8.38 25.31
CA VAL A 781 2.22 -9.00 26.35
C VAL A 781 2.45 -10.51 26.35
N ASN A 782 2.90 -11.03 27.49
CA ASN A 782 3.17 -12.45 27.66
C ASN A 782 1.87 -13.28 27.75
N LYS A 783 2.01 -14.61 27.82
CA LYS A 783 0.87 -15.54 27.90
C LYS A 783 -0.02 -15.32 29.12
N GLU A 784 0.52 -14.69 30.16
CA GLU A 784 -0.17 -14.33 31.39
C GLU A 784 -0.87 -12.95 31.32
N GLY A 785 -0.83 -12.29 30.16
CA GLY A 785 -1.49 -10.99 29.95
C GLY A 785 -0.73 -9.81 30.56
N LYS A 786 0.59 -9.93 30.76
CA LYS A 786 1.42 -8.89 31.39
C LYS A 786 2.52 -8.39 30.45
N LEU A 787 2.84 -7.11 30.59
CA LEU A 787 4.03 -6.51 29.98
C LEU A 787 5.30 -6.99 30.70
N PRO A 788 6.44 -7.09 29.99
CA PRO A 788 7.68 -7.64 30.55
C PRO A 788 8.32 -6.68 31.55
N LEU A 789 8.09 -5.38 31.39
CA LEU A 789 8.41 -4.35 32.37
C LEU A 789 7.15 -3.60 32.81
N PRO A 790 7.10 -3.11 34.07
CA PRO A 790 6.11 -2.13 34.48
C PRO A 790 6.09 -0.95 33.51
N THR A 791 4.92 -0.61 32.99
CA THR A 791 4.76 0.40 31.94
C THR A 791 3.79 1.48 32.40
N ILE A 792 4.21 2.74 32.33
CA ILE A 792 3.37 3.90 32.57
C ILE A 792 3.15 4.63 31.24
N VAL A 793 1.90 4.96 30.93
CA VAL A 793 1.55 5.82 29.80
C VAL A 793 0.99 7.14 30.33
N LEU A 794 1.69 8.23 30.03
CA LEU A 794 1.29 9.59 30.34
C LEU A 794 0.75 10.25 29.06
N ALA A 795 -0.48 10.75 29.11
CA ALA A 795 -1.06 11.53 28.03
C ALA A 795 -1.77 12.76 28.58
N ASN A 796 -1.80 13.86 27.81
CA ASN A 796 -2.46 15.10 28.25
C ASN A 796 -3.98 14.94 28.39
N ALA A 797 -4.60 14.16 27.50
CA ALA A 797 -6.04 13.89 27.47
C ALA A 797 -6.34 12.41 27.18
N PRO A 798 -6.01 11.48 28.09
CA PRO A 798 -6.18 10.05 27.86
C PRO A 798 -7.66 9.70 27.72
N THR A 799 -8.07 9.24 26.53
CA THR A 799 -9.44 8.80 26.25
C THR A 799 -9.60 7.30 26.57
N PRO A 800 -10.83 6.79 26.76
CA PRO A 800 -11.07 5.35 26.90
C PRO A 800 -10.58 4.53 25.70
N GLU A 801 -10.69 5.06 24.47
CA GLU A 801 -10.25 4.40 23.24
C GLU A 801 -8.72 4.26 23.21
N LEU A 802 -8.00 5.32 23.58
CA LEU A 802 -6.54 5.29 23.69
C LEU A 802 -6.08 4.30 24.76
N GLN A 803 -6.77 4.28 25.92
CA GLN A 803 -6.50 3.32 27.01
C GLN A 803 -6.70 1.87 26.59
N ALA A 804 -7.70 1.61 25.74
CA ALA A 804 -7.99 0.29 25.21
C ALA A 804 -6.88 -0.25 24.27
N LEU A 805 -6.02 0.62 23.74
CA LEU A 805 -4.89 0.19 22.90
C LEU A 805 -3.80 -0.53 23.70
N LEU A 806 -3.65 -0.25 24.99
CA LEU A 806 -2.70 -0.92 25.89
C LEU A 806 -3.25 -0.99 27.33
N PRO A 807 -4.28 -1.83 27.59
CA PRO A 807 -4.96 -1.88 28.89
C PRO A 807 -4.09 -2.46 30.02
N GLN A 808 -2.95 -3.08 29.69
CA GLN A 808 -2.01 -3.65 30.66
C GLN A 808 -1.11 -2.58 31.30
N ALA A 809 -1.04 -1.38 30.74
CA ALA A 809 -0.24 -0.28 31.27
C ALA A 809 -0.96 0.48 32.40
N THR A 810 -0.19 1.20 33.22
CA THR A 810 -0.73 2.18 34.18
C THR A 810 -0.88 3.52 33.49
N TRP A 811 -2.06 4.13 33.56
CA TRP A 811 -2.39 5.34 32.83
C TRP A 811 -2.42 6.57 33.73
N GLY A 812 -1.84 7.67 33.24
CA GLY A 812 -1.69 8.90 34.00
C GLY A 812 -1.60 10.16 33.16
N LYS A 813 -1.43 11.29 33.85
CA LYS A 813 -1.13 12.60 33.27
C LYS A 813 0.18 13.12 33.85
N ASP A 814 1.01 13.72 33.00
CA ASP A 814 2.16 14.49 33.47
C ASP A 814 1.67 15.84 34.05
N THR A 815 1.69 15.97 35.38
CA THR A 815 1.29 17.18 36.11
C THR A 815 2.45 17.97 36.67
N GLN A 816 3.67 17.42 36.66
CA GLN A 816 4.85 17.98 37.32
C GLN A 816 6.04 18.18 36.37
N GLY A 817 5.84 18.03 35.06
CA GLY A 817 6.87 18.28 34.05
C GLY A 817 7.90 17.15 33.97
N ILE A 818 7.44 15.90 34.03
CA ILE A 818 8.26 14.71 33.74
C ILE A 818 8.83 14.82 32.33
N GLU A 819 8.02 15.20 31.34
CA GLU A 819 8.45 15.43 29.96
C GLU A 819 9.64 16.42 29.91
N GLN A 820 9.50 17.59 30.55
CA GLN A 820 10.55 18.60 30.59
C GLN A 820 11.83 18.12 31.30
N THR A 821 11.66 17.29 32.34
CA THR A 821 12.77 16.69 33.08
C THR A 821 13.54 15.70 32.22
N ILE A 822 12.84 14.89 31.42
CA ILE A 822 13.46 13.99 30.44
C ILE A 822 14.19 14.80 29.38
N MET A 823 13.58 15.87 28.88
CA MET A 823 14.23 16.75 27.90
C MET A 823 15.57 17.28 28.41
N THR A 824 15.55 17.86 29.61
CA THR A 824 16.73 18.46 30.22
C THR A 824 17.78 17.41 30.58
N GLY A 825 17.36 16.26 31.10
CA GLY A 825 18.24 15.18 31.57
C GLY A 825 18.89 14.34 30.47
N ASN A 826 18.45 14.51 29.21
CA ASN A 826 18.92 13.74 28.05
C ASN A 826 19.36 14.66 26.90
N GLU A 827 19.62 15.94 27.17
CA GLU A 827 20.06 16.97 26.19
C GLU A 827 19.17 17.05 24.94
N LEU A 828 17.87 16.78 25.08
CA LEU A 828 16.92 16.88 23.99
C LEU A 828 16.60 18.35 23.68
N GLY A 829 16.24 18.60 22.43
CA GLY A 829 15.86 19.94 21.96
C GLY A 829 14.67 20.54 22.74
N SER A 830 14.32 21.79 22.45
CA SER A 830 13.26 22.53 23.16
C SER A 830 11.83 21.98 22.98
N ARG A 831 11.63 20.94 22.15
CA ARG A 831 10.34 20.25 21.94
C ARG A 831 10.60 18.76 21.63
N ILE A 832 9.82 17.86 22.23
CA ILE A 832 9.82 16.42 21.93
C ILE A 832 8.76 16.11 20.87
N ASP A 833 9.10 15.24 19.91
CA ASP A 833 8.12 14.64 19.01
C ASP A 833 7.47 13.44 19.71
N LYS A 834 6.16 13.49 19.93
CA LYS A 834 5.43 12.43 20.64
C LYS A 834 5.06 11.29 19.68
N PRO A 835 4.82 10.05 20.14
CA PRO A 835 5.06 9.60 21.50
C PRO A 835 6.55 9.49 21.80
N LEU A 836 6.92 9.77 23.06
CA LEU A 836 8.24 9.47 23.60
C LEU A 836 8.17 8.16 24.36
N VAL A 837 8.99 7.18 24.01
CA VAL A 837 9.11 5.89 24.69
C VAL A 837 10.50 5.82 25.33
N VAL A 838 10.55 5.59 26.63
CA VAL A 838 11.78 5.55 27.43
C VAL A 838 11.84 4.25 28.21
N ILE A 839 12.98 3.54 28.18
CA ILE A 839 13.31 2.54 29.20
C ILE A 839 14.28 3.18 30.18
N ALA A 840 13.88 3.23 31.44
CA ALA A 840 14.68 3.76 32.52
C ALA A 840 14.66 2.82 33.74
N ASP A 841 15.55 3.06 34.71
CA ASP A 841 15.59 2.31 35.96
C ASP A 841 15.38 3.16 37.22
N THR A 842 15.32 2.49 38.36
CA THR A 842 15.20 3.13 39.67
C THR A 842 16.44 3.89 40.14
N PHE A 843 17.53 3.86 39.40
CA PHE A 843 18.74 4.65 39.64
C PHE A 843 18.80 5.88 38.72
N ASN A 844 17.69 6.23 38.10
CA ASN A 844 17.52 7.36 37.20
C ASN A 844 18.32 7.26 35.90
N ARG A 845 18.66 6.04 35.44
CA ARG A 845 19.41 5.84 34.19
C ARG A 845 18.45 5.56 33.05
N VAL A 846 18.61 6.25 31.92
CA VAL A 846 17.92 5.95 30.66
C VAL A 846 18.82 5.07 29.80
N VAL A 847 18.27 3.95 29.33
CA VAL A 847 19.01 2.95 28.52
C VAL A 847 18.40 2.76 27.13
N PHE A 848 17.20 3.29 26.90
CA PHE A 848 16.56 3.36 25.59
C PHE A 848 15.64 4.56 25.54
N MET A 849 15.61 5.21 24.37
CA MET A 849 14.74 6.33 24.10
C MET A 849 14.39 6.36 22.62
N SER A 850 13.12 6.54 22.30
CA SER A 850 12.60 6.69 20.95
C SER A 850 11.49 7.74 20.98
N GLN A 851 11.47 8.63 19.99
CA GLN A 851 10.51 9.72 19.87
C GLN A 851 9.86 9.69 18.48
N GLY A 852 8.64 10.21 18.38
CA GLY A 852 7.88 10.25 17.13
C GLY A 852 7.35 8.90 16.66
N TYR A 853 7.07 8.78 15.37
CA TYR A 853 6.58 7.55 14.75
C TYR A 853 7.71 6.51 14.60
N THR A 854 7.51 5.31 15.13
CA THR A 854 8.45 4.19 14.97
C THR A 854 7.66 2.87 14.98
N ILE A 855 7.82 2.07 13.94
CA ILE A 855 7.21 0.73 13.84
C ILE A 855 8.18 -0.32 14.37
N GLY A 856 7.66 -1.40 14.95
CA GLY A 856 8.45 -2.43 15.59
C GLY A 856 9.05 -1.94 16.91
N ILE A 857 8.50 -0.89 17.51
CA ILE A 857 8.88 -0.43 18.84
C ILE A 857 8.72 -1.56 19.87
N GLY A 858 7.70 -2.41 19.72
CA GLY A 858 7.50 -3.58 20.57
C GLY A 858 8.71 -4.51 20.51
N GLU A 859 9.23 -4.81 19.33
CA GLU A 859 10.42 -5.65 19.17
C GLU A 859 11.69 -4.98 19.67
N ARG A 860 11.88 -3.69 19.40
CA ARG A 860 13.02 -2.92 19.93
C ARG A 860 13.03 -2.90 21.46
N LEU A 861 11.87 -2.68 22.07
CA LEU A 861 11.71 -2.77 23.52
C LEU A 861 12.00 -4.18 24.02
N ALA A 862 11.51 -5.22 23.35
CA ALA A 862 11.81 -6.61 23.71
C ALA A 862 13.32 -6.90 23.68
N GLN A 863 14.03 -6.33 22.71
CA GLN A 863 15.47 -6.46 22.59
C GLN A 863 16.20 -5.81 23.77
N VAL A 864 15.91 -4.55 24.05
CA VAL A 864 16.53 -3.85 25.18
C VAL A 864 16.19 -4.54 26.50
N VAL A 865 14.94 -4.98 26.68
CA VAL A 865 14.49 -5.71 27.88
C VAL A 865 15.24 -7.03 28.08
N ALA A 866 15.68 -7.69 27.01
CA ALA A 866 16.47 -8.91 27.11
C ALA A 866 17.96 -8.66 27.44
N GLU A 867 18.45 -7.43 27.20
CA GLU A 867 19.83 -7.03 27.42
C GLU A 867 20.07 -6.44 28.83
N ILE A 868 19.00 -6.05 29.53
CA ILE A 868 19.01 -5.50 30.90
C ILE A 868 18.55 -6.52 31.95
#